data_AF-A0A0R0JP60-F1
#
_entry.id   AF-A0A0R0JP60-F1
#
_cell.length_a   1.000
_cell.length_b   1.000
_cell.length_c   1.000
_cell.angle_alpha   90.00
_cell.angle_beta   90.00
_cell.angle_gamma   90.00
#
_symmetry.space_group_name_H-M   'P 1'
#
loop_
_entity.id
_entity.type
_entity.pdbx_description
1 polymer ?
#
loop_
_entity_poly.entity_id
_entity_poly.type
_entity_poly.pdbx_seq_one_letter_code
_entity_poly.pdbx_strand_id
1 'polypeptide(L)'
;MSLMNSPSRVTVGDAHYMDWGGSVNHHYRTTYKDDQKSMMEVALISNMDPVNIGLGCSDKPGPVTSLKPRKKTMTSVYLKFFETAADGKTRRCKFCGQSYSIATATGNLGRHLANRHPGYDKSGEAVSNAAARPATVVKKSQPHGKANQVDYDHLNWLLIRWLILASLPPSTLEEKWLVNSYKFLNPSIQLWPSDKYRTVLDEVFRSMREDVRALLEQVSSKLSITLDFWTSFEQVYYMSVTCQWIDENWCFQKLLLDICRIPYPCGGAEIYRSLVKVLKFYNIENRILSCTHDNSTSAMHACHTLKEDLDGQKIGPFCYIPCAARNLNAIIDDGLRSAKQVISKIREFAIELNASPVISEDFIQLSTAYQEGIWKFPLDVSARWSGNYQMIDLVRKAGKSVDAVIRKYEEVLGSRMLLGSSDKSAVSIMHQYLEPFYKTTNNICTSKVPTIGLVLFFMDHISETITSFRESRLSPEWLKNAAEEMAKKARSYINQVCNVFTYMTAILDPRIKGDLVPDSLNSENFLDEARTHFMRNYSTSHFSSMSSGYNAQEIEDGGSFSFAEEIARKKRRISMSFATDELTQYLSEAPAPIPADVLEWWKVNSTRYPRLSVMARDFLAVQATSVVPEELFCGKGDEIDKQRICMPHDSTQAILCIKSWIQVGVKFKFKSTEIDYERLMKLAAAAAATDNSPSSSDKKQK
;
A
#
# COMPACT_ATOMS: atom_id res chain seq x y z
N MET A 1 3.19 -64.82 16.01
CA MET A 1 3.85 -65.30 14.78
C MET A 1 4.11 -64.06 13.92
N SER A 2 5.30 -63.46 14.05
CA SER A 2 6.43 -63.57 13.07
C SER A 2 6.21 -62.59 11.90
N LEU A 3 6.95 -61.52 11.58
CA LEU A 3 8.28 -60.91 11.88
C LEU A 3 8.15 -59.43 11.44
N MET A 4 8.45 -58.38 12.23
CA MET A 4 9.73 -57.68 12.44
C MET A 4 10.70 -57.56 11.25
N ASN A 5 10.85 -56.33 10.73
CA ASN A 5 12.10 -55.61 10.37
C ASN A 5 11.77 -54.47 9.37
N SER A 6 12.29 -53.25 9.37
CA SER A 6 13.05 -52.33 10.24
C SER A 6 13.22 -51.05 9.39
N PRO A 7 13.16 -49.82 9.91
CA PRO A 7 13.28 -48.61 9.08
C PRO A 7 14.75 -48.22 8.90
N SER A 8 15.16 -47.99 7.66
CA SER A 8 16.50 -47.52 7.32
C SER A 8 16.65 -46.02 7.61
N ARG A 9 17.42 -45.72 8.67
CA ARG A 9 18.11 -44.44 8.91
C ARG A 9 18.96 -44.09 7.69
N VAL A 10 18.75 -42.91 7.11
CA VAL A 10 19.77 -42.23 6.31
C VAL A 10 20.40 -41.15 7.16
N THR A 11 21.71 -41.29 7.29
CA THR A 11 22.67 -40.51 8.06
C THR A 11 22.75 -39.06 7.59
N VAL A 12 22.78 -38.15 8.57
CA VAL A 12 23.18 -36.74 8.44
C VAL A 12 24.62 -36.71 7.91
N GLY A 13 24.78 -36.25 6.68
CA GLY A 13 26.07 -35.95 6.07
C GLY A 13 26.28 -34.44 6.04
N ASP A 14 27.37 -34.00 6.64
CA ASP A 14 27.83 -32.62 6.69
C ASP A 14 27.89 -31.99 5.30
N ALA A 15 27.02 -31.01 5.07
CA ALA A 15 27.12 -30.10 3.93
C ALA A 15 27.38 -28.69 4.46
N HIS A 16 28.67 -28.33 4.49
CA HIS A 16 29.11 -26.94 4.38
C HIS A 16 28.47 -26.35 3.11
N TYR A 17 27.39 -25.56 3.25
CA TYR A 17 26.82 -24.83 2.13
C TYR A 17 26.49 -23.39 2.51
N MET A 18 27.06 -22.50 1.71
CA MET A 18 27.16 -21.06 1.89
C MET A 18 25.82 -20.36 2.07
N ASP A 19 25.84 -19.42 3.00
CA ASP A 19 24.82 -18.42 3.28
C ASP A 19 24.51 -17.59 2.01
N TRP A 20 23.44 -17.97 1.31
CA TRP A 20 22.81 -17.18 0.24
C TRP A 20 21.43 -16.69 0.68
N GLY A 21 21.36 -16.13 1.89
CA GLY A 21 20.26 -15.26 2.35
C GLY A 21 20.38 -13.85 1.76
N GLY A 22 20.44 -13.74 0.42
CA GLY A 22 20.47 -12.47 -0.29
C GLY A 22 19.10 -11.78 -0.26
N SER A 23 18.83 -11.03 0.81
CA SER A 23 17.72 -10.08 0.86
C SER A 23 17.71 -9.21 -0.40
N VAL A 24 16.56 -9.18 -1.09
CA VAL A 24 16.26 -8.45 -2.34
C VAL A 24 16.33 -6.92 -2.17
N ASN A 25 16.84 -6.42 -1.03
CA ASN A 25 17.16 -5.00 -0.84
C ASN A 25 18.57 -4.59 -1.31
N HIS A 26 19.38 -5.50 -1.84
CA HIS A 26 20.77 -5.16 -2.20
C HIS A 26 20.94 -4.38 -3.51
N HIS A 27 19.92 -4.27 -4.38
CA HIS A 27 19.97 -3.38 -5.56
C HIS A 27 19.52 -1.93 -5.28
N TYR A 28 18.83 -1.66 -4.17
CA TYR A 28 18.51 -0.29 -3.73
C TYR A 28 19.66 0.39 -2.98
N ARG A 29 20.61 -0.39 -2.46
CA ARG A 29 21.71 0.11 -1.63
C ARG A 29 22.83 0.78 -2.43
N THR A 30 22.93 0.49 -3.73
CA THR A 30 23.92 1.06 -4.64
C THR A 30 23.47 2.38 -5.25
N THR A 31 22.16 2.58 -5.45
CA THR A 31 21.61 3.85 -5.95
C THR A 31 21.49 4.93 -4.86
N TYR A 32 21.30 4.55 -3.59
CA TYR A 32 21.20 5.51 -2.48
C TYR A 32 22.53 5.91 -1.83
N LYS A 33 23.64 5.24 -2.15
CA LYS A 33 24.97 5.57 -1.59
C LYS A 33 25.67 6.72 -2.33
N ASP A 34 25.31 6.99 -3.59
CA ASP A 34 25.89 8.11 -4.35
C ASP A 34 25.13 9.44 -4.18
N ASP A 35 23.96 9.43 -3.54
CA ASP A 35 23.16 10.63 -3.20
C ASP A 35 23.36 11.15 -1.74
N GLN A 36 24.46 10.74 -1.10
CA GLN A 36 24.80 11.04 0.30
C GLN A 36 25.02 12.53 0.65
N LYS A 37 24.79 13.47 -0.29
CA LYS A 37 24.86 14.92 -0.04
C LYS A 37 23.58 15.71 -0.36
N SER A 38 22.50 15.09 -0.84
CA SER A 38 21.29 15.79 -1.28
C SER A 38 20.03 15.51 -0.45
N MET A 39 20.04 14.52 0.45
CA MET A 39 18.81 13.94 1.01
C MET A 39 18.26 14.55 2.30
N MET A 40 18.82 15.67 2.78
CA MET A 40 18.22 16.47 3.87
C MET A 40 17.26 17.56 3.37
N GLU A 41 16.99 17.65 2.07
CA GLU A 41 16.07 18.62 1.45
C GLU A 41 15.08 17.91 0.50
N VAL A 42 14.18 17.07 1.01
CA VAL A 42 13.02 16.62 0.21
C VAL A 42 11.76 16.81 1.05
N ALA A 43 11.36 18.07 1.18
CA ALA A 43 10.00 18.44 1.52
C ALA A 43 9.11 18.21 0.28
N LEU A 44 7.89 17.71 0.52
CA LEU A 44 6.81 17.60 -0.46
C LEU A 44 6.63 18.90 -1.25
N ILE A 45 7.12 18.96 -2.49
CA ILE A 45 6.79 20.04 -3.43
C ILE A 45 6.62 19.41 -4.82
N SER A 46 5.42 19.54 -5.39
CA SER A 46 5.15 19.29 -6.80
C SER A 46 6.06 20.18 -7.66
N ASN A 47 6.82 19.57 -8.57
CA ASN A 47 7.74 20.27 -9.48
C ASN A 47 7.03 21.41 -10.24
N MET A 48 7.42 22.64 -9.95
CA MET A 48 7.44 23.75 -10.90
C MET A 48 8.89 24.26 -10.98
N ASP A 49 9.47 24.20 -12.18
CA ASP A 49 10.86 24.57 -12.44
C ASP A 49 11.16 26.06 -12.13
N PRO A 50 12.34 26.39 -11.58
CA PRO A 50 12.81 27.75 -11.51
C PRO A 50 13.58 28.11 -12.78
N VAL A 51 13.10 29.11 -13.53
CA VAL A 51 13.86 29.74 -14.61
C VAL A 51 14.93 30.65 -14.01
N ASN A 52 16.20 30.32 -14.29
CA ASN A 52 17.39 31.07 -13.89
C ASN A 52 17.79 32.02 -15.03
N ILE A 53 17.89 33.32 -14.79
CA ILE A 53 18.52 34.28 -15.71
C ILE A 53 19.78 34.81 -15.01
N GLY A 54 20.93 34.28 -15.42
CA GLY A 54 22.24 34.84 -15.09
C GLY A 54 22.55 36.05 -15.97
N LEU A 55 22.99 37.14 -15.35
CA LEU A 55 23.64 38.25 -16.03
C LEU A 55 25.07 38.34 -15.53
N GLY A 56 26.01 38.04 -16.44
CA GLY A 56 27.45 38.21 -16.25
C GLY A 56 27.86 39.68 -16.32
N CYS A 57 28.81 40.03 -15.46
CA CYS A 57 29.42 41.34 -15.29
C CYS A 57 30.61 41.53 -16.23
N SER A 58 30.85 42.75 -16.75
CA SER A 58 32.21 43.32 -16.78
C SER A 58 32.24 44.85 -17.00
N ASP A 59 33.18 45.45 -16.27
CA ASP A 59 33.96 46.68 -16.54
C ASP A 59 33.53 48.10 -16.07
N LYS A 60 34.00 48.38 -14.83
CA LYS A 60 34.92 49.44 -14.37
C LYS A 60 34.50 50.94 -14.29
N PRO A 61 35.09 51.69 -13.31
CA PRO A 61 34.44 52.85 -12.67
C PRO A 61 35.13 54.20 -12.93
N GLY A 62 34.40 55.31 -12.69
CA GLY A 62 34.94 56.68 -12.65
C GLY A 62 34.09 57.60 -11.74
N PRO A 63 34.68 58.63 -11.08
CA PRO A 63 34.30 59.01 -9.72
C PRO A 63 33.38 60.23 -9.57
N VAL A 64 32.62 60.17 -8.47
CA VAL A 64 31.91 61.18 -7.66
C VAL A 64 31.98 62.66 -8.08
N THR A 65 30.81 63.29 -8.22
CA THR A 65 30.54 64.63 -7.67
C THR A 65 29.03 64.83 -7.45
N SER A 66 28.71 65.41 -6.29
CA SER A 66 27.40 65.50 -5.65
C SER A 66 26.62 66.76 -6.04
N LEU A 67 25.35 66.61 -6.46
CA LEU A 67 24.36 67.71 -6.48
C LEU A 67 22.91 67.23 -6.22
N LYS A 68 22.44 67.57 -5.01
CA LYS A 68 21.08 67.79 -4.42
C LYS A 68 19.79 67.08 -4.95
N PRO A 69 18.85 66.72 -4.04
CA PRO A 69 17.79 65.74 -4.30
C PRO A 69 16.55 66.36 -4.99
N ARG A 70 16.04 65.70 -6.03
CA ARG A 70 14.79 66.07 -6.71
C ARG A 70 13.73 64.98 -6.49
N LYS A 71 12.57 65.42 -5.96
CA LYS A 71 11.37 64.65 -5.59
C LYS A 71 11.08 63.51 -6.58
N LYS A 72 11.15 62.25 -6.13
CA LYS A 72 10.75 61.08 -6.94
C LYS A 72 9.27 60.77 -6.72
N THR A 73 8.55 60.88 -7.82
CA THR A 73 7.15 60.58 -8.07
C THR A 73 6.81 59.15 -7.65
N MET A 74 5.64 59.01 -7.01
CA MET A 74 5.04 57.80 -6.46
C MET A 74 4.93 56.67 -7.51
N THR A 75 6.01 55.95 -7.76
CA THR A 75 6.02 54.82 -8.71
C THR A 75 5.43 53.62 -7.97
N SER A 76 4.14 53.39 -8.23
CA SER A 76 3.19 52.51 -7.56
C SER A 76 3.74 51.23 -6.91
N VAL A 77 3.58 51.20 -5.58
CA VAL A 77 3.81 50.07 -4.66
C VAL A 77 3.24 48.73 -5.15
N TYR A 78 2.13 48.76 -5.90
CA TYR A 78 1.46 47.56 -6.40
C TYR A 78 2.18 46.87 -7.56
N LEU A 79 3.05 47.57 -8.31
CA LEU A 79 3.65 47.05 -9.55
C LEU A 79 4.58 45.85 -9.33
N LYS A 80 5.14 45.69 -8.13
CA LYS A 80 5.98 44.53 -7.77
C LYS A 80 5.26 43.18 -7.87
N PHE A 81 3.92 43.20 -7.79
CA PHE A 81 3.05 42.03 -7.86
C PHE A 81 2.52 41.72 -9.26
N PHE A 82 2.94 42.48 -10.27
CA PHE A 82 2.57 42.27 -11.66
C PHE A 82 3.82 42.04 -12.51
N GLU A 83 3.71 41.20 -13.53
CA GLU A 83 4.73 40.98 -14.55
C GLU A 83 4.25 41.53 -15.88
N THR A 84 5.15 42.03 -16.72
CA THR A 84 4.82 42.45 -18.09
C THR A 84 4.72 41.20 -18.97
N ALA A 85 3.62 41.03 -19.70
CA ALA A 85 3.48 39.92 -20.63
C ALA A 85 4.39 40.10 -21.85
N ALA A 86 4.64 39.00 -22.57
CA ALA A 86 5.49 38.99 -23.77
C ALA A 86 5.03 39.95 -24.88
N ASP A 87 3.75 40.36 -24.87
CA ASP A 87 3.18 41.31 -25.83
C ASP A 87 3.59 42.77 -25.58
N GLY A 88 4.22 43.10 -24.44
CA GLY A 88 4.58 44.45 -24.02
C GLY A 88 3.40 45.40 -23.77
N LYS A 89 2.16 44.95 -23.96
CA LYS A 89 0.92 45.75 -23.90
C LYS A 89 0.09 45.42 -22.67
N THR A 90 0.32 44.27 -22.05
CA THR A 90 -0.41 43.81 -20.88
C THR A 90 0.52 43.47 -19.72
N ARG A 91 -0.04 43.52 -18.51
CA ARG A 91 0.61 43.14 -17.27
C ARG A 91 -0.27 42.13 -16.54
N ARG A 92 0.31 40.99 -16.15
CA ARG A 92 -0.38 39.90 -15.43
C ARG A 92 -0.10 39.95 -13.95
N CYS A 93 -1.12 39.67 -13.15
CA CYS A 93 -0.93 39.40 -11.73
C CYS A 93 -0.10 38.12 -11.54
N LYS A 94 0.96 38.18 -10.73
CA LYS A 94 1.86 37.04 -10.45
C LYS A 94 1.18 35.90 -9.67
N PHE A 95 0.01 36.14 -9.08
CA PHE A 95 -0.69 35.18 -8.23
C PHE A 95 -1.85 34.47 -8.93
N CYS A 96 -2.65 35.17 -9.73
CA CYS A 96 -3.82 34.60 -10.42
C CYS A 96 -3.78 34.69 -11.95
N GLY A 97 -2.73 35.28 -12.53
CA GLY A 97 -2.60 35.42 -13.98
C GLY A 97 -3.55 36.42 -14.64
N GLN A 98 -4.40 37.13 -13.89
CA GLN A 98 -5.33 38.12 -14.45
C GLN A 98 -4.57 39.24 -15.19
N SER A 99 -4.91 39.46 -16.45
CA SER A 99 -4.28 40.47 -17.31
C SER A 99 -4.95 41.84 -17.19
N TYR A 100 -4.13 42.87 -17.14
CA TYR A 100 -4.52 44.28 -17.20
C TYR A 100 -3.74 44.98 -18.31
N SER A 101 -4.35 45.96 -18.96
CA SER A 101 -3.64 46.85 -19.89
C SER A 101 -2.46 47.55 -19.17
N ILE A 102 -1.35 47.77 -19.87
CA ILE A 102 -0.19 48.50 -19.32
C ILE A 102 -0.54 49.95 -18.90
N ALA A 103 -1.60 50.51 -19.47
CA ALA A 103 -2.17 51.83 -19.15
C ALA A 103 -3.15 51.81 -17.96
N THR A 104 -3.39 50.65 -17.33
CA THR A 104 -4.31 50.53 -16.20
C THR A 104 -3.82 51.34 -15.00
N ALA A 105 -4.69 52.22 -14.49
CA ALA A 105 -4.41 53.01 -13.30
C ALA A 105 -4.06 52.12 -12.09
N THR A 106 -3.08 52.56 -11.30
CA THR A 106 -2.51 51.80 -10.18
C THR A 106 -3.52 51.52 -9.06
N GLY A 107 -4.55 52.36 -8.92
CA GLY A 107 -5.69 52.11 -8.02
C GLY A 107 -6.51 50.86 -8.40
N ASN A 108 -6.61 50.51 -9.68
CA ASN A 108 -7.28 49.27 -10.11
C ASN A 108 -6.43 48.03 -9.79
N LEU A 109 -5.11 48.15 -9.86
CA LEU A 109 -4.17 47.09 -9.44
C LEU A 109 -4.23 46.88 -7.92
N GLY A 110 -4.31 47.97 -7.15
CA GLY A 110 -4.54 47.91 -5.70
C GLY A 110 -5.88 47.26 -5.35
N ARG A 111 -6.96 47.60 -6.07
CA ARG A 111 -8.29 46.97 -5.89
C ARG A 111 -8.27 45.49 -6.26
N HIS A 112 -7.54 45.11 -7.29
CA HIS A 112 -7.30 43.71 -7.63
C HIS A 112 -6.62 42.96 -6.48
N LEU A 113 -5.55 43.52 -5.92
CA LEU A 113 -4.84 42.93 -4.77
C LEU A 113 -5.76 42.86 -3.55
N ALA A 114 -6.51 43.90 -3.20
CA ALA A 114 -7.43 43.89 -2.07
C ALA A 114 -8.54 42.83 -2.21
N ASN A 115 -9.05 42.61 -3.42
CA ASN A 115 -10.20 41.71 -3.65
C ASN A 115 -9.81 40.26 -3.93
N ARG A 116 -8.67 40.03 -4.60
CA ARG A 116 -8.24 38.68 -5.04
C ARG A 116 -7.03 38.15 -4.24
N HIS A 117 -6.26 39.04 -3.63
CA HIS A 117 -5.03 38.71 -2.88
C HIS A 117 -4.91 39.52 -1.56
N PRO A 118 -5.88 39.40 -0.63
CA PRO A 118 -5.90 40.20 0.60
C PRO A 118 -4.58 40.09 1.37
N GLY A 119 -4.01 41.22 1.79
CA GLY A 119 -2.71 41.27 2.49
C GLY A 119 -1.53 41.71 1.63
N TYR A 120 -1.67 41.70 0.30
CA TYR A 120 -0.67 42.24 -0.65
C TYR A 120 -1.01 43.67 -1.11
N ASP A 121 -2.16 44.20 -0.70
CA ASP A 121 -2.61 45.57 -0.89
C ASP A 121 -2.00 46.55 0.15
N LYS A 122 -1.39 46.03 1.23
CA LYS A 122 -0.77 46.81 2.29
C LYS A 122 0.74 46.62 2.29
N SER A 123 1.52 47.67 1.97
CA SER A 123 2.93 47.69 2.38
C SER A 123 3.42 49.11 2.69
N GLY A 124 3.73 49.34 3.97
CA GLY A 124 4.68 50.35 4.43
C GLY A 124 4.19 51.30 5.52
N GLU A 125 3.92 50.82 6.74
CA GLU A 125 4.01 51.65 7.97
C GLU A 125 3.93 50.77 9.23
N ALA A 126 5.10 50.53 9.87
CA ALA A 126 5.27 50.34 11.32
C ALA A 126 6.74 49.94 11.60
N VAL A 127 7.67 50.85 11.38
CA VAL A 127 8.98 50.84 12.05
C VAL A 127 8.86 51.79 13.22
N SER A 128 8.79 51.27 14.46
CA SER A 128 9.18 52.05 15.63
C SER A 128 9.53 51.15 16.81
N ASN A 129 10.84 51.00 17.01
CA ASN A 129 11.61 50.93 18.24
C ASN A 129 11.00 50.24 19.47
N ALA A 130 11.62 49.12 19.89
CA ALA A 130 11.59 48.67 21.27
C ALA A 130 13.01 48.25 21.72
N ALA A 131 13.64 49.14 22.47
CA ALA A 131 14.79 48.84 23.32
C ALA A 131 14.43 49.19 24.77
N ALA A 132 14.93 48.39 25.71
CA ALA A 132 14.96 48.55 27.17
C ALA A 132 13.79 47.98 28.02
N ARG A 133 14.01 46.73 28.47
CA ARG A 133 14.04 46.16 29.86
C ARG A 133 12.98 46.52 30.93
N PRO A 134 12.72 45.59 31.90
CA PRO A 134 11.39 45.34 32.45
C PRO A 134 11.17 45.93 33.85
N ALA A 135 9.92 46.25 34.18
CA ALA A 135 9.46 46.40 35.56
C ALA A 135 7.97 46.07 35.68
N THR A 136 7.68 45.07 36.51
CA THR A 136 6.39 44.64 37.03
C THR A 136 5.63 45.78 37.71
N VAL A 137 4.40 46.07 37.28
CA VAL A 137 3.33 46.60 38.14
C VAL A 137 1.97 46.07 37.68
N VAL A 138 1.29 45.41 38.61
CA VAL A 138 -0.08 44.89 38.54
C VAL A 138 -1.07 46.06 38.39
N LYS A 139 -1.94 46.01 37.38
CA LYS A 139 -3.20 46.78 37.35
C LYS A 139 -4.31 45.98 36.66
N LYS A 140 -5.36 45.67 37.45
CA LYS A 140 -6.66 45.18 36.98
C LYS A 140 -7.38 46.29 36.22
N SER A 141 -7.85 46.02 35.00
CA SER A 141 -9.13 46.57 34.48
C SER A 141 -9.50 46.01 33.09
N GLN A 142 -10.78 45.66 32.97
CA GLN A 142 -11.66 45.52 31.79
C GLN A 142 -11.68 44.20 30.97
N PRO A 143 -12.88 43.60 30.79
CA PRO A 143 -13.10 42.51 29.85
C PRO A 143 -13.28 43.11 28.45
N HIS A 144 -12.20 43.21 27.68
CA HIS A 144 -12.33 43.46 26.24
C HIS A 144 -12.74 42.16 25.53
N GLY A 145 -13.70 42.29 24.62
CA GLY A 145 -14.46 41.20 24.00
C GLY A 145 -13.60 40.06 23.47
N LYS A 146 -14.02 38.83 23.77
CA LYS A 146 -13.42 37.61 23.23
C LYS A 146 -13.63 37.58 21.71
N ALA A 147 -12.59 37.94 20.95
CA ALA A 147 -12.46 37.45 19.59
C ALA A 147 -12.47 35.92 19.65
N ASN A 148 -13.37 35.27 18.92
CA ASN A 148 -13.57 33.83 18.93
C ASN A 148 -12.26 33.11 18.55
N GLN A 149 -11.55 32.60 19.55
CA GLN A 149 -10.32 31.83 19.38
C GLN A 149 -10.69 30.49 18.72
N VAL A 150 -10.16 30.24 17.52
CA VAL A 150 -10.08 28.88 16.99
C VAL A 150 -9.39 28.02 18.04
N ASP A 151 -10.05 26.96 18.49
CA ASP A 151 -9.45 26.03 19.44
C ASP A 151 -8.26 25.34 18.76
N TYR A 152 -7.05 25.72 19.15
CA TYR A 152 -5.84 25.19 18.57
C TYR A 152 -5.67 23.69 18.85
N ASP A 153 -6.31 23.13 19.88
CA ASP A 153 -6.29 21.69 20.08
C ASP A 153 -7.05 20.95 18.96
N HIS A 154 -8.12 21.53 18.39
CA HIS A 154 -8.79 20.96 17.21
C HIS A 154 -7.86 20.88 16.00
N LEU A 155 -7.07 21.93 15.76
CA LEU A 155 -6.06 21.95 14.69
C LEU A 155 -5.04 20.84 14.90
N ASN A 156 -4.48 20.69 16.10
CA ASN A 156 -3.48 19.67 16.39
C ASN A 156 -4.05 18.25 16.19
N TRP A 157 -5.33 18.00 16.51
CA TRP A 157 -5.99 16.73 16.18
C TRP A 157 -6.09 16.49 14.68
N LEU A 158 -6.49 17.50 13.89
CA LEU A 158 -6.54 17.40 12.42
C LEU A 158 -5.15 17.07 11.85
N LEU A 159 -4.09 17.68 12.41
CA LEU A 159 -2.70 17.41 12.02
C LEU A 159 -2.26 15.98 12.38
N ILE A 160 -2.67 15.45 13.54
CA ILE A 160 -2.47 14.03 13.90
C ILE A 160 -3.07 13.12 12.81
N ARG A 161 -4.33 13.38 12.39
CA ARG A 161 -4.98 12.58 11.35
C ARG A 161 -4.21 12.64 10.03
N TRP A 162 -3.78 13.84 9.65
CA TRP A 162 -3.01 14.04 8.43
C TRP A 162 -1.66 13.30 8.49
N LEU A 163 -0.89 13.42 9.57
CA LEU A 163 0.37 12.69 9.76
C LEU A 163 0.19 11.17 9.59
N ILE A 164 -0.87 10.61 10.19
CA ILE A 164 -1.15 9.18 10.12
C ILE A 164 -1.49 8.75 8.69
N LEU A 165 -2.43 9.45 8.03
CA LEU A 165 -2.88 9.10 6.68
C LEU A 165 -1.78 9.30 5.64
N ALA A 166 -0.97 10.35 5.78
CA ALA A 166 0.18 10.64 4.94
C ALA A 166 1.42 9.79 5.30
N SER A 167 1.38 9.05 6.42
CA SER A 167 2.51 8.28 6.94
C SER A 167 3.78 9.13 7.10
N LEU A 168 3.64 10.25 7.82
CA LEU A 168 4.71 11.21 8.08
C LEU A 168 5.06 11.23 9.58
N PRO A 169 6.34 11.42 9.93
CA PRO A 169 6.75 11.48 11.33
C PRO A 169 6.27 12.76 12.02
N PRO A 170 6.10 12.75 13.36
CA PRO A 170 5.76 13.94 14.14
C PRO A 170 6.68 15.15 13.90
N SER A 171 7.98 14.88 13.65
CA SER A 171 8.99 15.91 13.34
C SER A 171 8.70 16.73 12.09
N THR A 172 7.83 16.25 11.19
CA THR A 172 7.37 17.04 10.04
C THR A 172 6.71 18.36 10.48
N LEU A 173 6.01 18.37 11.62
CA LEU A 173 5.32 19.57 12.13
C LEU A 173 6.26 20.58 12.82
N GLU A 174 7.53 20.24 12.97
CA GLU A 174 8.58 21.15 13.44
C GLU A 174 9.40 21.75 12.29
N GLU A 175 9.08 21.40 11.03
CA GLU A 175 9.72 22.02 9.87
C GLU A 175 9.49 23.54 9.90
N LYS A 176 10.58 24.29 9.84
CA LYS A 176 10.63 25.73 10.10
C LYS A 176 9.64 26.50 9.24
N TRP A 177 9.58 26.20 7.95
CA TRP A 177 8.73 26.94 7.02
C TRP A 177 7.27 26.54 7.14
N LEU A 178 6.97 25.27 7.41
CA LEU A 178 5.63 24.81 7.73
C LEU A 178 5.08 25.54 8.96
N VAL A 179 5.85 25.57 10.06
CA VAL A 179 5.48 26.31 11.29
C VAL A 179 5.28 27.80 10.99
N ASN A 180 6.16 28.41 10.20
CA ASN A 180 6.02 29.81 9.80
C ASN A 180 4.79 30.04 8.92
N SER A 181 4.41 29.10 8.05
CA SER A 181 3.18 29.17 7.27
C SER A 181 1.94 29.18 8.15
N TYR A 182 1.87 28.34 9.19
CA TYR A 182 0.77 28.39 10.17
C TYR A 182 0.78 29.72 10.94
N LYS A 183 1.94 30.18 11.42
CA LYS A 183 2.06 31.48 12.11
C LYS A 183 1.71 32.67 11.21
N PHE A 184 1.95 32.57 9.90
CA PHE A 184 1.54 33.57 8.94
C PHE A 184 0.01 33.64 8.81
N LEU A 185 -0.66 32.49 8.76
CA LEU A 185 -2.13 32.42 8.72
C LEU A 185 -2.76 32.99 10.00
N ASN A 186 -2.20 32.66 11.15
CA ASN A 186 -2.58 33.25 12.43
C ASN A 186 -1.41 33.16 13.42
N PRO A 187 -0.82 34.30 13.83
CA PRO A 187 0.33 34.33 14.75
C PRO A 187 0.07 33.70 16.11
N SER A 188 -1.20 33.54 16.49
CA SER A 188 -1.61 32.94 17.76
C SER A 188 -1.67 31.41 17.71
N ILE A 189 -1.51 30.77 16.55
CA ILE A 189 -1.49 29.30 16.42
C ILE A 189 -0.34 28.70 17.23
N GLN A 190 -0.68 27.73 18.08
CA GLN A 190 0.28 26.92 18.83
C GLN A 190 0.19 25.47 18.38
N LEU A 191 1.14 25.06 17.54
CA LEU A 191 1.34 23.65 17.24
C LEU A 191 2.00 22.97 18.45
N TRP A 192 1.63 21.73 18.72
CA TRP A 192 2.30 20.93 19.72
C TRP A 192 3.76 20.65 19.32
N PRO A 193 4.70 20.55 20.28
CA PRO A 193 6.04 20.06 19.97
C PRO A 193 6.00 18.58 19.56
N SER A 194 7.04 18.09 18.85
CA SER A 194 7.14 16.70 18.40
C SER A 194 6.91 15.69 19.52
N ASP A 195 7.49 15.92 20.70
CA ASP A 195 7.35 15.01 21.84
C ASP A 195 5.91 14.86 22.31
N LYS A 196 5.13 15.95 22.25
CA LYS A 196 3.70 15.91 22.57
C LYS A 196 2.92 15.15 21.49
N TYR A 197 3.22 15.37 20.20
CA TYR A 197 2.62 14.59 19.12
C TYR A 197 2.93 13.09 19.25
N ARG A 198 4.18 12.72 19.57
CA ARG A 198 4.59 11.32 19.83
C ARG A 198 3.81 10.72 20.99
N THR A 199 3.76 11.41 22.12
CA THR A 199 3.02 10.96 23.31
C THR A 199 1.53 10.75 23.02
N VAL A 200 0.93 11.65 22.24
CA VAL A 200 -0.47 11.52 21.82
C VAL A 200 -0.67 10.33 20.87
N LEU A 201 0.21 10.15 19.88
CA LEU A 201 0.15 9.02 18.96
C LEU A 201 0.28 7.68 19.68
N ASP A 202 1.19 7.58 20.65
CA ASP A 202 1.35 6.37 21.46
C ASP A 202 0.09 6.04 22.26
N GLU A 203 -0.57 7.06 22.82
CA GLU A 203 -1.80 6.86 23.57
C GLU A 203 -2.99 6.50 22.66
N VAL A 204 -3.09 7.14 21.48
CA VAL A 204 -4.06 6.75 20.45
C VAL A 204 -3.84 5.31 20.04
N PHE A 205 -2.59 4.92 19.79
CA PHE A 205 -2.22 3.56 19.45
C PHE A 205 -2.68 2.58 20.54
N ARG A 206 -2.36 2.84 21.82
CA ARG A 206 -2.81 1.99 22.94
C ARG A 206 -4.33 1.86 23.00
N SER A 207 -5.05 2.97 22.93
CA SER A 207 -6.53 2.98 22.96
C SER A 207 -7.14 2.18 21.83
N MET A 208 -6.71 2.43 20.59
CA MET A 208 -7.25 1.74 19.42
C MET A 208 -6.83 0.26 19.38
N ARG A 209 -5.65 -0.08 19.91
CA ARG A 209 -5.18 -1.47 20.02
C ARG A 209 -6.11 -2.33 20.89
N GLU A 210 -6.64 -1.76 21.97
CA GLU A 210 -7.63 -2.44 22.82
C GLU A 210 -8.99 -2.61 22.11
N ASP A 211 -9.42 -1.61 21.31
CA ASP A 211 -10.62 -1.76 20.47
C ASP A 211 -10.44 -2.86 19.41
N VAL A 212 -9.24 -2.97 18.82
CA VAL A 212 -8.91 -4.05 17.86
C VAL A 212 -8.93 -5.42 18.54
N ARG A 213 -8.44 -5.54 19.78
CA ARG A 213 -8.56 -6.76 20.58
C ARG A 213 -10.03 -7.13 20.77
N ALA A 214 -10.86 -6.20 21.23
CA ALA A 214 -12.30 -6.44 21.42
C ALA A 214 -13.02 -6.79 20.11
N LEU A 215 -12.62 -6.20 18.98
CA LEU A 215 -13.14 -6.53 17.66
C LEU A 215 -12.83 -7.99 17.28
N LEU A 216 -11.58 -8.43 17.46
CA LEU A 216 -11.17 -9.80 17.12
C LEU A 216 -11.85 -10.86 17.99
N GLU A 217 -12.16 -10.54 19.26
CA GLU A 217 -12.93 -11.42 20.15
C GLU A 217 -14.35 -11.71 19.62
N GLN A 218 -14.94 -10.79 18.85
CA GLN A 218 -16.28 -10.95 18.26
C GLN A 218 -16.28 -11.76 16.96
N VAL A 219 -15.12 -11.94 16.31
CA VAL A 219 -15.03 -12.69 15.06
C VAL A 219 -15.36 -14.16 15.33
N SER A 220 -16.32 -14.73 14.60
CA SER A 220 -16.75 -16.13 14.79
C SER A 220 -15.90 -17.16 14.04
N SER A 221 -15.25 -16.77 12.94
CA SER A 221 -14.46 -17.67 12.10
C SER A 221 -13.06 -17.92 12.68
N LYS A 222 -12.34 -18.86 12.07
CA LYS A 222 -10.89 -18.93 12.16
C LYS A 222 -10.24 -17.72 11.50
N LEU A 223 -8.99 -17.50 11.86
CA LEU A 223 -8.18 -16.36 11.44
C LEU A 223 -6.97 -16.87 10.64
N SER A 224 -6.58 -16.13 9.62
CA SER A 224 -5.31 -16.34 8.91
C SER A 224 -4.41 -15.15 9.12
N ILE A 225 -3.09 -15.37 9.16
CA ILE A 225 -2.13 -14.28 9.33
C ILE A 225 -1.11 -14.25 8.20
N THR A 226 -0.59 -13.06 7.91
CA THR A 226 0.52 -12.87 6.95
C THR A 226 1.66 -12.11 7.61
N LEU A 227 2.89 -12.53 7.30
CA LEU A 227 4.13 -11.92 7.78
C LEU A 227 4.89 -11.29 6.64
N ASP A 228 5.07 -9.97 6.71
CA ASP A 228 5.92 -9.22 5.77
C ASP A 228 7.04 -8.52 6.52
N PHE A 229 8.23 -8.46 5.91
CA PHE A 229 9.45 -8.00 6.55
C PHE A 229 10.18 -6.95 5.71
N TRP A 230 10.77 -5.97 6.38
CA TRP A 230 11.63 -4.96 5.76
C TRP A 230 12.65 -4.42 6.77
N THR A 231 13.67 -3.74 6.27
CA THR A 231 14.67 -3.04 7.09
C THR A 231 14.56 -1.55 6.83
N SER A 232 14.45 -0.74 7.88
CA SER A 232 14.42 0.72 7.74
C SER A 232 15.80 1.30 7.40
N PHE A 233 15.85 2.60 7.10
CA PHE A 233 17.11 3.32 6.92
C PHE A 233 18.03 3.18 8.14
N GLU A 234 17.45 3.26 9.35
CA GLU A 234 18.10 3.11 10.65
C GLU A 234 18.56 1.67 10.97
N GLN A 235 18.52 0.75 9.99
CA GLN A 235 18.91 -0.65 10.14
C GLN A 235 18.06 -1.44 11.15
N VAL A 236 16.82 -1.01 11.38
CA VAL A 236 15.86 -1.74 12.22
C VAL A 236 15.11 -2.74 11.35
N TYR A 237 15.13 -4.02 11.74
CA TYR A 237 14.39 -5.08 11.06
C TYR A 237 12.97 -5.20 11.63
N TYR A 238 11.99 -5.05 10.75
CA TYR A 238 10.58 -5.09 11.09
C TYR A 238 9.90 -6.35 10.58
N MET A 239 8.92 -6.81 11.33
CA MET A 239 7.91 -7.78 10.92
C MET A 239 6.53 -7.17 11.11
N SER A 240 5.76 -7.07 10.04
CA SER A 240 4.32 -6.84 10.14
C SER A 240 3.59 -8.15 10.41
N VAL A 241 2.58 -8.11 11.27
CA VAL A 241 1.64 -9.22 11.48
C VAL A 241 0.27 -8.74 11.06
N THR A 242 -0.25 -9.23 9.94
CA THR A 242 -1.58 -8.85 9.45
C THR A 242 -2.54 -10.03 9.61
N CYS A 243 -3.72 -9.80 10.16
CA CYS A 243 -4.78 -10.80 10.35
C CYS A 243 -5.86 -10.65 9.28
N GLN A 244 -6.43 -11.77 8.84
CA GLN A 244 -7.48 -11.85 7.82
C GLN A 244 -8.55 -12.87 8.21
N TRP A 245 -9.79 -12.56 7.85
CA TRP A 245 -10.95 -13.43 8.04
C TRP A 245 -12.08 -13.04 7.08
N ILE A 246 -13.12 -13.86 7.01
CA ILE A 246 -14.38 -13.53 6.33
C ILE A 246 -15.45 -13.35 7.40
N ASP A 247 -16.05 -12.17 7.47
CA ASP A 247 -17.09 -11.86 8.45
C ASP A 247 -18.43 -12.54 8.12
N GLU A 248 -19.42 -12.35 8.99
CA GLU A 248 -20.77 -12.92 8.84
C GLU A 248 -21.53 -12.34 7.62
N ASN A 249 -21.09 -11.19 7.09
CA ASN A 249 -21.68 -10.54 5.92
C ASN A 249 -21.02 -10.99 4.61
N TRP A 250 -20.09 -11.94 4.66
CA TRP A 250 -19.27 -12.41 3.53
C TRP A 250 -18.35 -11.33 2.97
N CYS A 251 -17.85 -10.44 3.83
CA CYS A 251 -16.81 -9.49 3.46
C CYS A 251 -15.45 -10.01 3.92
N PHE A 252 -14.47 -9.94 3.02
CA PHE A 252 -13.08 -10.21 3.37
C PHE A 252 -12.52 -9.05 4.20
N GLN A 253 -12.06 -9.35 5.41
CA GLN A 253 -11.46 -8.40 6.33
C GLN A 253 -9.96 -8.62 6.39
N LYS A 254 -9.21 -7.52 6.43
CA LYS A 254 -7.74 -7.52 6.56
C LYS A 254 -7.32 -6.40 7.51
N LEU A 255 -6.58 -6.74 8.56
CA LEU A 255 -6.22 -5.82 9.64
C LEU A 255 -4.76 -6.01 10.06
N LEU A 256 -3.97 -4.94 10.04
CA LEU A 256 -2.61 -4.97 10.59
C LEU A 256 -2.67 -5.04 12.12
N LEU A 257 -2.21 -6.14 12.72
CA LEU A 257 -2.23 -6.33 14.18
C LEU A 257 -1.09 -5.60 14.86
N ASP A 258 0.12 -5.73 14.32
CA ASP A 258 1.30 -5.12 14.92
C ASP A 258 2.44 -4.97 13.90
N ILE A 259 3.35 -4.05 14.19
CA ILE A 259 4.64 -3.85 13.51
C ILE A 259 5.72 -4.10 14.56
N CYS A 260 6.26 -5.31 14.54
CA CYS A 260 7.24 -5.77 15.51
C CYS A 260 8.66 -5.37 15.08
N ARG A 261 9.44 -4.84 16.01
CA ARG A 261 10.91 -4.75 15.86
C ARG A 261 11.50 -6.09 16.26
N ILE A 262 12.21 -6.73 15.33
CA ILE A 262 12.85 -8.01 15.60
C ILE A 262 14.25 -7.73 16.19
N PRO A 263 14.55 -8.19 17.42
CA PRO A 263 15.86 -7.98 18.01
C PRO A 263 16.94 -8.74 17.24
N TYR A 264 18.17 -8.24 17.28
CA TYR A 264 19.33 -8.98 16.80
C TYR A 264 19.69 -10.09 17.82
N PRO A 265 20.07 -11.31 17.38
CA PRO A 265 20.13 -11.78 15.99
C PRO A 265 18.73 -11.97 15.40
N CYS A 266 18.50 -11.52 14.15
CA CYS A 266 17.20 -11.59 13.48
C CYS A 266 16.87 -13.01 12.95
N GLY A 267 16.93 -14.01 13.83
CA GLY A 267 16.72 -15.42 13.52
C GLY A 267 15.25 -15.86 13.66
N GLY A 268 15.00 -17.12 13.32
CA GLY A 268 13.66 -17.70 13.44
C GLY A 268 13.11 -17.71 14.86
N ALA A 269 13.97 -17.85 15.88
CA ALA A 269 13.55 -17.83 17.29
C ALA A 269 13.03 -16.45 17.73
N GLU A 270 13.69 -15.37 17.32
CA GLU A 270 13.29 -14.00 17.64
C GLU A 270 12.00 -13.60 16.93
N ILE A 271 11.84 -14.02 15.67
CA ILE A 271 10.59 -13.88 14.90
C ILE A 271 9.46 -14.64 15.61
N TYR A 272 9.67 -15.91 15.95
CA TYR A 272 8.69 -16.74 16.65
C TYR A 272 8.23 -16.11 17.98
N ARG A 273 9.18 -15.68 18.84
CA ARG A 273 8.84 -15.05 20.13
C ARG A 273 8.02 -13.76 19.94
N SER A 274 8.37 -12.95 18.94
CA SER A 274 7.64 -11.72 18.62
C SER A 274 6.24 -12.03 18.11
N LEU A 275 6.10 -13.03 17.23
CA LEU A 275 4.82 -13.47 16.71
C LEU A 275 3.89 -13.99 17.82
N VAL A 276 4.37 -14.91 18.66
CA VAL A 276 3.59 -15.45 19.78
C VAL A 276 3.15 -14.35 20.75
N LYS A 277 3.99 -13.34 20.99
CA LYS A 277 3.61 -12.18 21.81
C LYS A 277 2.43 -11.41 21.21
N VAL A 278 2.40 -11.23 19.89
CA VAL A 278 1.26 -10.60 19.19
C VAL A 278 0.02 -11.47 19.30
N LEU A 279 0.12 -12.78 19.01
CA LEU A 279 -1.03 -13.70 19.06
C LEU A 279 -1.67 -13.75 20.44
N LYS A 280 -0.86 -13.90 21.50
CA LYS A 280 -1.31 -13.89 22.89
C LYS A 280 -1.88 -12.54 23.31
N PHE A 281 -1.30 -11.43 22.82
CA PHE A 281 -1.86 -10.11 23.13
C PHE A 281 -3.30 -10.00 22.64
N TYR A 282 -3.63 -10.55 21.46
CA TYR A 282 -4.97 -10.46 20.89
C TYR A 282 -5.89 -11.64 21.27
N ASN A 283 -5.43 -12.60 22.08
CA ASN A 283 -6.16 -13.82 22.45
C ASN A 283 -6.60 -14.65 21.23
N ILE A 284 -5.75 -14.77 20.21
CA ILE A 284 -6.07 -15.42 18.94
C ILE A 284 -5.23 -16.66 18.62
N GLU A 285 -4.28 -17.03 19.49
CA GLU A 285 -3.37 -18.16 19.27
C GLU A 285 -4.08 -19.48 18.98
N ASN A 286 -5.29 -19.67 19.53
CA ASN A 286 -6.12 -20.87 19.32
C ASN A 286 -7.07 -20.83 18.12
N ARG A 287 -7.00 -19.74 17.36
CA ARG A 287 -7.89 -19.48 16.22
C ARG A 287 -7.16 -19.32 14.90
N ILE A 288 -5.83 -19.31 14.92
CA ILE A 288 -5.01 -19.23 13.71
C ILE A 288 -5.10 -20.54 12.93
N LEU A 289 -5.63 -20.47 11.71
CA LEU A 289 -5.67 -21.57 10.75
C LEU A 289 -4.41 -21.62 9.89
N SER A 290 -3.88 -20.44 9.52
CA SER A 290 -2.75 -20.35 8.60
C SER A 290 -1.82 -19.18 8.85
N CYS A 291 -0.56 -19.33 8.41
CA CYS A 291 0.41 -18.26 8.36
C CYS A 291 1.14 -18.20 7.00
N THR A 292 0.99 -17.10 6.25
CA THR A 292 1.73 -16.89 4.99
C THR A 292 2.95 -16.00 5.23
N HIS A 293 4.14 -16.51 4.93
CA HIS A 293 5.40 -15.83 5.21
C HIS A 293 6.12 -15.37 3.93
N ASP A 294 7.14 -14.52 4.08
CA ASP A 294 7.85 -13.86 2.99
C ASP A 294 8.87 -14.73 2.23
N ASN A 295 8.85 -16.05 2.45
CA ASN A 295 9.81 -17.04 1.93
C ASN A 295 11.23 -16.95 2.50
N SER A 296 11.50 -16.08 3.48
CA SER A 296 12.80 -16.09 4.15
C SER A 296 12.98 -17.35 5.00
N THR A 297 14.20 -17.86 5.05
CA THR A 297 14.56 -19.03 5.87
C THR A 297 14.24 -18.80 7.35
N SER A 298 14.49 -17.59 7.86
CA SER A 298 14.17 -17.24 9.25
C SER A 298 12.66 -17.27 9.53
N ALA A 299 11.83 -16.71 8.66
CA ALA A 299 10.38 -16.75 8.83
C ALA A 299 9.82 -18.17 8.69
N MET A 300 10.36 -18.97 7.78
CA MET A 300 10.00 -20.39 7.62
C MET A 300 10.29 -21.18 8.90
N HIS A 301 11.48 -21.04 9.47
CA HIS A 301 11.83 -21.67 10.76
C HIS A 301 10.90 -21.22 11.89
N ALA A 302 10.55 -19.93 11.96
CA ALA A 302 9.62 -19.42 12.95
C ALA A 302 8.21 -20.03 12.82
N CYS A 303 7.72 -20.18 11.58
CA CYS A 303 6.42 -20.81 11.31
C CYS A 303 6.43 -22.31 11.58
N HIS A 304 7.55 -23.00 11.33
CA HIS A 304 7.75 -24.39 11.71
C HIS A 304 7.68 -24.58 13.23
N THR A 305 8.42 -23.77 14.00
CA THR A 305 8.36 -23.81 15.47
C THR A 305 6.95 -23.50 15.98
N LEU A 306 6.26 -22.51 15.40
CA LEU A 306 4.86 -22.23 15.74
C LEU A 306 3.97 -23.45 15.47
N LYS A 307 4.16 -24.14 14.35
CA LYS A 307 3.41 -25.36 14.03
C LYS A 307 3.64 -26.45 15.07
N GLU A 308 4.90 -26.73 15.43
CA GLU A 308 5.25 -27.73 16.44
C GLU A 308 4.59 -27.44 17.79
N ASP A 309 4.57 -26.18 18.22
CA ASP A 309 3.95 -25.78 19.48
C ASP A 309 2.43 -25.90 19.48
N LEU A 310 1.77 -25.50 18.39
CA LEU A 310 0.31 -25.61 18.25
C LEU A 310 -0.14 -27.08 18.15
N ASP A 311 0.61 -27.89 17.41
CA ASP A 311 0.38 -29.34 17.29
C ASP A 311 0.61 -30.03 18.66
N GLY A 312 1.67 -29.65 19.38
CA GLY A 312 1.98 -30.15 20.72
C GLY A 312 0.93 -29.80 21.78
N GLN A 313 0.34 -28.61 21.68
CA GLN A 313 -0.75 -28.16 22.57
C GLN A 313 -2.13 -28.67 22.13
N LYS A 314 -2.24 -29.37 20.99
CA LYS A 314 -3.51 -29.85 20.39
C LYS A 314 -4.55 -28.73 20.23
N ILE A 315 -4.08 -27.53 19.92
CA ILE A 315 -4.91 -26.32 19.82
C ILE A 315 -5.85 -26.39 18.61
N GLY A 316 -5.38 -26.96 17.50
CA GLY A 316 -6.16 -27.08 16.29
C GLY A 316 -5.29 -27.25 15.04
N PRO A 317 -5.94 -27.42 13.87
CA PRO A 317 -5.24 -27.53 12.60
C PRO A 317 -4.55 -26.20 12.23
N PHE A 318 -3.25 -26.25 11.94
CA PHE A 318 -2.45 -25.11 11.49
C PHE A 318 -1.53 -25.49 10.32
N CYS A 319 -1.47 -24.61 9.31
CA CYS A 319 -0.51 -24.68 8.21
C CYS A 319 0.26 -23.37 8.03
N TYR A 320 1.43 -23.42 7.40
CA TYR A 320 2.12 -22.22 6.93
C TYR A 320 2.42 -22.34 5.44
N ILE A 321 2.43 -21.20 4.75
CA ILE A 321 2.44 -21.15 3.28
C ILE A 321 3.48 -20.12 2.81
N PRO A 322 4.31 -20.44 1.81
CA PRO A 322 5.17 -19.45 1.19
C PRO A 322 4.36 -18.42 0.37
N CYS A 323 4.78 -17.16 0.38
CA CYS A 323 4.22 -16.09 -0.44
C CYS A 323 4.43 -16.36 -1.94
N ALA A 324 3.33 -16.55 -2.65
CA ALA A 324 3.29 -16.77 -4.09
C ALA A 324 3.89 -15.60 -4.89
N ALA A 325 3.54 -14.36 -4.52
CA ALA A 325 4.03 -13.16 -5.21
C ALA A 325 5.55 -13.04 -5.12
N ARG A 326 6.14 -13.27 -3.93
CA ARG A 326 7.60 -13.26 -3.75
C ARG A 326 8.28 -14.37 -4.53
N ASN A 327 7.68 -15.57 -4.58
CA ASN A 327 8.23 -16.65 -5.39
C ASN A 327 8.15 -16.35 -6.90
N LEU A 328 7.02 -15.84 -7.38
CA LEU A 328 6.84 -15.43 -8.77
C LEU A 328 7.80 -14.32 -9.16
N ASN A 329 8.03 -13.32 -8.29
CA ASN A 329 9.04 -12.29 -8.53
C ASN A 329 10.45 -12.89 -8.65
N ALA A 330 10.81 -13.84 -7.78
CA ALA A 330 12.11 -14.51 -7.87
C ALA A 330 12.27 -15.35 -9.15
N ILE A 331 11.19 -15.98 -9.62
CA ILE A 331 11.16 -16.68 -10.91
C ILE A 331 11.39 -15.66 -12.05
N ILE A 332 10.67 -14.55 -12.03
CA ILE A 332 10.80 -13.49 -13.03
C ILE A 332 12.22 -12.91 -13.05
N ASP A 333 12.82 -12.65 -11.89
CA ASP A 333 14.18 -12.11 -11.78
C ASP A 333 15.23 -13.03 -12.41
N ASP A 334 15.05 -14.35 -12.29
CA ASP A 334 15.90 -15.34 -12.99
C ASP A 334 15.69 -15.29 -14.49
N GLY A 335 14.43 -15.18 -14.94
CA GLY A 335 14.07 -15.01 -16.36
C GLY A 335 14.66 -13.76 -17.00
N LEU A 336 14.76 -12.68 -16.23
CA LEU A 336 15.30 -11.40 -16.67
C LEU A 336 16.83 -11.30 -16.57
N ARG A 337 17.52 -12.28 -15.99
CA ARG A 337 18.96 -12.19 -15.72
C ARG A 337 19.79 -11.92 -16.98
N SER A 338 19.52 -12.64 -18.07
CA SER A 338 20.21 -12.47 -19.36
C SER A 338 19.79 -11.19 -20.09
N ALA A 339 18.65 -10.60 -19.72
CA ALA A 339 18.06 -9.41 -20.32
C ALA A 339 18.56 -8.09 -19.73
N LYS A 340 19.22 -8.13 -18.56
CA LYS A 340 19.52 -6.94 -17.74
C LYS A 340 20.21 -5.83 -18.53
N GLN A 341 21.15 -6.17 -19.41
CA GLN A 341 21.86 -5.17 -20.23
C GLN A 341 20.93 -4.47 -21.22
N VAL A 342 20.10 -5.23 -21.94
CA VAL A 342 19.12 -4.67 -22.89
C VAL A 342 18.10 -3.79 -22.17
N ILE A 343 17.57 -4.26 -21.03
CA ILE A 343 16.64 -3.49 -20.19
C ILE A 343 17.30 -2.21 -19.67
N SER A 344 18.59 -2.25 -19.30
CA SER A 344 19.33 -1.07 -18.87
C SER A 344 19.43 -0.02 -19.97
N LYS A 345 19.77 -0.41 -21.21
CA LYS A 345 19.81 0.50 -22.36
C LYS A 345 18.45 1.16 -22.61
N ILE A 346 17.38 0.36 -22.57
CA ILE A 346 16.01 0.86 -22.78
C ILE A 346 15.62 1.85 -21.67
N ARG A 347 15.97 1.55 -20.42
CA ARG A 347 15.70 2.42 -19.28
C ARG A 347 16.43 3.75 -19.39
N GLU A 348 17.70 3.72 -19.77
CA GLU A 348 18.50 4.93 -19.98
C GLU A 348 17.87 5.83 -21.04
N PHE A 349 17.45 5.24 -22.17
CA PHE A 349 16.69 5.94 -23.21
C PHE A 349 15.38 6.54 -22.67
N ALA A 350 14.61 5.79 -21.89
CA ALA A 350 13.35 6.26 -21.32
C ALA A 350 13.55 7.45 -20.35
N ILE A 351 14.60 7.42 -19.53
CA ILE A 351 14.93 8.51 -18.59
C ILE A 351 15.26 9.79 -19.37
N GLU A 352 16.17 9.72 -20.34
CA GLU A 352 16.57 10.89 -21.14
C GLU A 352 15.43 11.43 -22.01
N LEU A 353 14.63 10.53 -22.60
CA LEU A 353 13.43 10.89 -23.35
C LEU A 353 12.44 11.68 -22.48
N ASN A 354 12.22 11.22 -21.24
CA ASN A 354 11.29 11.86 -20.30
C ASN A 354 11.84 13.15 -19.69
N ALA A 355 13.16 13.30 -19.60
CA ALA A 355 13.82 14.52 -19.13
C ALA A 355 13.72 15.68 -20.14
N SER A 356 13.53 15.38 -21.43
CA SER A 356 13.44 16.39 -22.49
C SER A 356 12.06 16.43 -23.16
N PRO A 357 11.24 17.46 -22.91
CA PRO A 357 9.95 17.63 -23.58
C PRO A 357 10.07 17.64 -25.12
N VAL A 358 11.19 18.15 -25.66
CA VAL A 358 11.44 18.22 -27.10
C VAL A 358 11.67 16.83 -27.69
N ILE A 359 12.52 16.02 -27.06
CA ILE A 359 12.80 14.65 -27.54
C ILE A 359 11.54 13.79 -27.38
N SER A 360 10.78 13.97 -26.30
CA SER A 360 9.52 13.28 -26.04
C SER A 360 8.47 13.55 -27.13
N GLU A 361 8.28 14.82 -27.50
CA GLU A 361 7.35 15.22 -28.56
C GLU A 361 7.77 14.67 -29.93
N ASP A 362 9.06 14.73 -30.25
CA ASP A 362 9.61 14.17 -31.47
C ASP A 362 9.42 12.65 -31.57
N PHE A 363 9.55 11.93 -30.46
CA PHE A 363 9.25 10.50 -30.40
C PHE A 363 7.77 10.21 -30.70
N ILE A 364 6.85 11.01 -30.17
CA ILE A 364 5.41 10.89 -30.45
C ILE A 364 5.13 11.14 -31.94
N GLN A 365 5.76 12.16 -32.52
CA GLN A 365 5.61 12.47 -33.94
C GLN A 365 6.16 11.37 -34.85
N LEU A 366 7.35 10.84 -34.54
CA LEU A 366 7.98 9.76 -35.31
C LEU A 366 7.19 8.45 -35.19
N SER A 367 6.69 8.10 -34.00
CA SER A 367 5.85 6.91 -33.81
C SER A 367 4.51 6.99 -34.54
N THR A 368 3.94 8.19 -34.61
CA THR A 368 2.78 8.44 -35.46
C THR A 368 3.13 8.31 -36.95
N ALA A 369 4.25 8.91 -37.40
CA ALA A 369 4.69 8.88 -38.79
C ALA A 369 5.04 7.47 -39.29
N TYR A 370 5.66 6.65 -38.45
CA TYR A 370 5.97 5.25 -38.74
C TYR A 370 4.79 4.29 -38.59
N GLN A 371 3.61 4.80 -38.24
CA GLN A 371 2.40 4.00 -37.96
C GLN A 371 2.62 2.97 -36.85
N GLU A 372 3.50 3.29 -35.90
CA GLU A 372 3.75 2.45 -34.72
C GLU A 372 2.73 2.75 -33.61
N GLY A 373 2.01 3.87 -33.69
CA GLY A 373 1.00 4.31 -32.72
C GLY A 373 1.46 5.53 -31.92
N ILE A 374 0.65 5.97 -30.96
CA ILE A 374 0.99 7.06 -30.05
C ILE A 374 1.43 6.45 -28.73
N TRP A 375 2.72 6.56 -28.41
CA TRP A 375 3.30 5.98 -27.21
C TRP A 375 3.91 7.05 -26.31
N LYS A 376 3.79 6.83 -25.01
CA LYS A 376 4.49 7.60 -23.99
C LYS A 376 5.16 6.62 -23.04
N PHE A 377 6.46 6.77 -22.83
CA PHE A 377 7.14 6.01 -21.79
C PHE A 377 6.61 6.47 -20.41
N PRO A 378 6.31 5.54 -19.49
CA PRO A 378 5.94 5.90 -18.12
C PRO A 378 7.01 6.81 -17.49
N LEU A 379 6.59 7.87 -16.80
CA LEU A 379 7.50 8.78 -16.09
C LEU A 379 8.22 8.05 -14.95
N ASP A 380 7.49 7.20 -14.26
CA ASP A 380 8.03 6.29 -13.25
C ASP A 380 8.62 5.08 -13.98
N VAL A 381 9.88 5.19 -14.37
CA VAL A 381 10.65 4.09 -14.99
C VAL A 381 11.08 3.09 -13.90
N SER A 382 10.09 2.62 -13.13
CA SER A 382 10.29 1.70 -12.02
C SER A 382 11.13 0.51 -12.46
N ALA A 383 12.15 0.18 -11.66
CA ALA A 383 13.02 -0.96 -11.92
C ALA A 383 12.33 -2.31 -11.68
N ARG A 384 11.08 -2.28 -11.18
CA ARG A 384 10.27 -3.47 -10.91
C ARG A 384 9.76 -4.13 -12.19
N TRP A 385 9.27 -5.36 -12.01
CA TRP A 385 8.79 -6.23 -13.08
C TRP A 385 7.90 -5.53 -14.11
N SER A 386 6.83 -4.86 -13.69
CA SER A 386 5.85 -4.28 -14.60
C SER A 386 6.47 -3.17 -15.45
N GLY A 387 7.34 -2.33 -14.85
CA GLY A 387 8.09 -1.30 -15.58
C GLY A 387 9.03 -1.90 -16.62
N ASN A 388 9.74 -2.98 -16.25
CA ASN A 388 10.63 -3.70 -17.17
C ASN A 388 9.88 -4.29 -18.37
N TYR A 389 8.76 -4.95 -18.13
CA TYR A 389 7.94 -5.53 -19.19
C TYR A 389 7.34 -4.45 -20.09
N GLN A 390 6.80 -3.37 -19.52
CA GLN A 390 6.22 -2.26 -20.29
C GLN A 390 7.25 -1.59 -21.19
N MET A 391 8.48 -1.40 -20.71
CA MET A 391 9.58 -0.89 -21.53
C MET A 391 9.90 -1.82 -22.71
N ILE A 392 9.99 -3.13 -22.48
CA ILE A 392 10.22 -4.14 -23.52
C ILE A 392 9.08 -4.12 -24.55
N ASP A 393 7.81 -4.11 -24.11
CA ASP A 393 6.64 -4.10 -25.00
C ASP A 393 6.57 -2.81 -25.84
N LEU A 394 6.86 -1.65 -25.25
CA LEU A 394 6.88 -0.38 -25.96
C LEU A 394 7.99 -0.38 -27.02
N VAL A 395 9.21 -0.78 -26.67
CA VAL A 395 10.32 -0.85 -27.65
C VAL A 395 10.03 -1.86 -28.76
N ARG A 396 9.35 -2.97 -28.47
CA ARG A 396 8.92 -3.91 -29.50
C ARG A 396 7.91 -3.29 -30.48
N LYS A 397 6.99 -2.45 -29.99
CA LYS A 397 5.94 -1.79 -30.78
C LYS A 397 6.42 -0.56 -31.55
N ALA A 398 7.33 0.22 -30.96
CA ALA A 398 7.82 1.50 -31.49
C ALA A 398 9.33 1.49 -31.80
N GLY A 399 9.86 0.33 -32.19
CA GLY A 399 11.31 0.13 -32.34
C GLY A 399 11.95 1.01 -33.41
N LYS A 400 11.24 1.34 -34.50
CA LYS A 400 11.77 2.25 -35.54
C LYS A 400 11.86 3.68 -35.02
N SER A 401 10.86 4.11 -34.26
CA SER A 401 10.84 5.43 -33.64
C SER A 401 11.93 5.61 -32.61
N VAL A 402 12.16 4.60 -31.76
CA VAL A 402 13.25 4.62 -30.77
C VAL A 402 14.60 4.79 -31.48
N ASP A 403 14.87 3.97 -32.51
CA ASP A 403 16.10 4.10 -33.31
C ASP A 403 16.27 5.48 -33.95
N ALA A 404 15.19 6.00 -34.55
CA ALA A 404 15.22 7.29 -35.25
C ALA A 404 15.50 8.45 -34.29
N VAL A 405 14.89 8.43 -33.09
CA VAL A 405 15.11 9.44 -32.05
C VAL A 405 16.54 9.37 -31.52
N ILE A 406 17.05 8.16 -31.23
CA ILE A 406 18.44 8.00 -30.77
C ILE A 406 19.44 8.52 -31.81
N ARG A 407 19.20 8.26 -33.10
CA ARG A 407 20.06 8.78 -34.18
C ARG A 407 19.93 10.30 -34.36
N LYS A 408 18.73 10.85 -34.22
CA LYS A 408 18.48 12.30 -34.34
C LYS A 408 19.15 13.08 -33.21
N TYR A 409 19.16 12.52 -32.01
CA TYR A 409 19.71 13.13 -30.80
C TYR A 409 20.93 12.38 -30.26
N GLU A 410 21.82 11.93 -31.17
CA GLU A 410 22.98 11.10 -30.82
C GLU A 410 23.91 11.78 -29.80
N GLU A 411 24.04 13.12 -29.85
CA GLU A 411 24.84 13.89 -28.89
C GLU A 411 24.32 13.81 -27.44
N VAL A 412 23.00 13.64 -27.27
CA VAL A 412 22.35 13.60 -25.95
C VAL A 412 22.15 12.15 -25.49
N LEU A 413 21.59 11.31 -26.36
CA LEU A 413 21.23 9.93 -26.03
C LEU A 413 22.41 8.96 -26.14
N GLY A 414 23.38 9.27 -26.99
CA GLY A 414 24.55 8.40 -27.22
C GLY A 414 24.21 7.11 -27.99
N SER A 415 25.11 6.73 -28.91
CA SER A 415 24.97 5.50 -29.71
C SER A 415 24.94 4.21 -28.90
N ARG A 416 25.38 4.24 -27.62
CA ARG A 416 25.31 3.08 -26.70
C ARG A 416 23.88 2.58 -26.44
N MET A 417 22.88 3.47 -26.57
CA MET A 417 21.47 3.13 -26.36
C MET A 417 20.84 2.46 -27.59
N LEU A 418 21.47 2.50 -28.77
CA LEU A 418 20.95 1.82 -29.96
C LEU A 418 20.93 0.30 -29.75
N LEU A 419 19.79 -0.30 -30.06
CA LEU A 419 19.62 -1.74 -29.99
C LEU A 419 20.08 -2.37 -31.31
N GLY A 420 21.10 -3.22 -31.23
CA GLY A 420 21.57 -4.02 -32.37
C GLY A 420 20.52 -5.04 -32.83
N SER A 421 20.79 -5.73 -33.94
CA SER A 421 19.91 -6.80 -34.44
C SER A 421 19.71 -7.92 -33.42
N SER A 422 20.76 -8.29 -32.68
CA SER A 422 20.72 -9.24 -31.57
C SER A 422 19.83 -8.76 -30.43
N ASP A 423 19.96 -7.49 -30.03
CA ASP A 423 19.18 -6.89 -28.95
C ASP A 423 17.69 -6.85 -29.32
N LYS A 424 17.36 -6.44 -30.55
CA LYS A 424 15.97 -6.42 -31.05
C LYS A 424 15.36 -7.82 -31.13
N SER A 425 16.14 -8.81 -31.57
CA SER A 425 15.69 -10.21 -31.55
C SER A 425 15.44 -10.69 -30.12
N ALA A 426 16.32 -10.35 -29.18
CA ALA A 426 16.14 -10.68 -27.77
C ALA A 426 14.88 -10.01 -27.21
N VAL A 427 14.64 -8.72 -27.48
CA VAL A 427 13.41 -8.00 -27.06
C VAL A 427 12.16 -8.71 -27.53
N SER A 428 12.11 -9.13 -28.81
CA SER A 428 10.94 -9.83 -29.34
C SER A 428 10.70 -11.20 -28.67
N ILE A 429 11.76 -12.00 -28.49
CA ILE A 429 11.68 -13.30 -27.82
C ILE A 429 11.29 -13.15 -26.35
N MET A 430 11.90 -12.22 -25.63
CA MET A 430 11.61 -11.95 -24.22
C MET A 430 10.19 -11.46 -24.04
N HIS A 431 9.69 -10.57 -24.89
CA HIS A 431 8.31 -10.13 -24.82
C HIS A 431 7.35 -11.32 -24.89
N GLN A 432 7.51 -12.20 -25.88
CA GLN A 432 6.67 -13.38 -26.03
C GLN A 432 6.80 -14.34 -24.83
N TYR A 433 8.02 -14.51 -24.31
CA TYR A 433 8.30 -15.33 -23.13
C TYR A 433 7.62 -14.84 -21.86
N LEU A 434 7.63 -13.52 -21.66
CA LEU A 434 7.25 -12.84 -20.43
C LEU A 434 5.78 -12.40 -20.41
N GLU A 435 5.10 -12.39 -21.55
CA GLU A 435 3.69 -11.99 -21.65
C GLU A 435 2.75 -12.81 -20.74
N PRO A 436 2.86 -14.15 -20.65
CA PRO A 436 2.04 -14.94 -19.71
C PRO A 436 2.29 -14.57 -18.25
N PHE A 437 3.54 -14.25 -17.89
CA PHE A 437 3.92 -13.79 -16.55
C PHE A 437 3.28 -12.44 -16.26
N TYR A 438 3.32 -11.50 -17.21
CA TYR A 438 2.74 -10.17 -17.05
C TYR A 438 1.21 -10.24 -16.88
N LYS A 439 0.53 -11.07 -17.68
CA LYS A 439 -0.92 -11.34 -17.54
C LYS A 439 -1.24 -11.96 -16.17
N THR A 440 -0.44 -12.92 -15.74
CA THR A 440 -0.60 -13.59 -14.44
C THR A 440 -0.41 -12.62 -13.27
N THR A 441 0.66 -11.82 -13.29
CA THR A 441 0.88 -10.80 -12.24
C THR A 441 -0.26 -9.79 -12.21
N ASN A 442 -0.78 -9.35 -13.37
CA ASN A 442 -1.92 -8.46 -13.42
C ASN A 442 -3.19 -9.09 -12.85
N ASN A 443 -3.45 -10.38 -13.13
CA ASN A 443 -4.57 -11.11 -12.53
C ASN A 443 -4.45 -11.20 -11.00
N ILE A 444 -3.25 -11.48 -10.49
CA ILE A 444 -2.98 -11.52 -9.05
C ILE A 444 -3.18 -10.14 -8.41
N CYS A 445 -2.70 -9.06 -9.04
CA CYS A 445 -2.84 -7.68 -8.56
C CYS A 445 -4.28 -7.16 -8.63
N THR A 446 -5.09 -7.59 -9.59
CA THR A 446 -6.45 -7.05 -9.80
C THR A 446 -7.56 -7.93 -9.21
N SER A 447 -7.22 -9.13 -8.74
CA SER A 447 -8.19 -10.02 -8.09
C SER A 447 -8.66 -9.42 -6.77
N LYS A 448 -9.99 -9.32 -6.59
CA LYS A 448 -10.61 -8.82 -5.36
C LYS A 448 -10.27 -9.69 -4.14
N VAL A 449 -10.26 -11.01 -4.35
CA VAL A 449 -9.93 -12.02 -3.33
C VAL A 449 -9.12 -13.11 -4.03
N PRO A 450 -7.78 -12.99 -4.09
CA PRO A 450 -6.92 -14.02 -4.65
C PRO A 450 -6.83 -15.19 -3.67
N THR A 451 -7.83 -16.08 -3.72
CA THR A 451 -7.84 -17.34 -2.98
C THR A 451 -6.56 -18.13 -3.33
N ILE A 452 -6.05 -18.90 -2.37
CA ILE A 452 -4.87 -19.74 -2.64
C ILE A 452 -5.10 -20.67 -3.82
N GLY A 453 -6.27 -21.30 -3.89
CA GLY A 453 -6.66 -22.10 -5.04
C GLY A 453 -6.46 -21.40 -6.37
N LEU A 454 -7.01 -20.18 -6.52
CA LEU A 454 -6.87 -19.42 -7.76
C LEU A 454 -5.40 -19.05 -8.05
N VAL A 455 -4.63 -18.70 -7.02
CA VAL A 455 -3.20 -18.37 -7.19
C VAL A 455 -2.39 -19.62 -7.56
N LEU A 456 -2.72 -20.79 -7.03
CA LEU A 456 -2.09 -22.05 -7.42
C LEU A 456 -2.42 -22.42 -8.87
N PHE A 457 -3.66 -22.22 -9.31
CA PHE A 457 -4.04 -22.35 -10.73
C PHE A 457 -3.18 -21.44 -11.62
N PHE A 458 -2.94 -20.20 -11.23
CA PHE A 458 -2.04 -19.30 -11.97
C PHE A 458 -0.57 -19.77 -11.93
N MET A 459 -0.08 -20.21 -10.78
CA MET A 459 1.31 -20.69 -10.63
C MET A 459 1.58 -21.99 -11.41
N ASP A 460 0.56 -22.82 -11.58
CA ASP A 460 0.61 -24.02 -12.42
C ASP A 460 0.79 -23.63 -13.90
N HIS A 461 -0.03 -22.70 -14.40
CA HIS A 461 0.13 -22.15 -15.75
C HIS A 461 1.52 -21.51 -15.99
N ILE A 462 2.07 -20.83 -14.99
CA ILE A 462 3.45 -20.32 -15.05
C ILE A 462 4.46 -21.46 -15.20
N SER A 463 4.27 -22.56 -14.46
CA SER A 463 5.15 -23.73 -14.52
C SER A 463 5.07 -24.46 -15.87
N GLU A 464 3.88 -24.59 -16.44
CA GLU A 464 3.68 -25.10 -17.81
C GLU A 464 4.35 -24.20 -18.85
N THR A 465 4.19 -22.89 -18.70
CA THR A 465 4.81 -21.89 -19.59
C THR A 465 6.33 -22.04 -19.59
N ILE A 466 6.95 -22.10 -18.40
CA ILE A 466 8.40 -22.31 -18.27
C ILE A 466 8.83 -23.60 -18.97
N THR A 467 8.06 -24.69 -18.79
CA THR A 467 8.35 -25.99 -19.39
C THR A 467 8.29 -25.94 -20.92
N SER A 468 7.25 -25.31 -21.49
CA SER A 468 7.11 -25.11 -22.94
C SER A 468 8.31 -24.39 -23.56
N PHE A 469 8.80 -23.33 -22.91
CA PHE A 469 9.95 -22.58 -23.41
C PHE A 469 11.28 -23.29 -23.23
N ARG A 470 11.43 -24.04 -22.13
CA ARG A 470 12.60 -24.90 -21.88
C ARG A 470 12.74 -25.99 -22.93
N GLU A 471 11.63 -26.61 -23.33
CA GLU A 471 11.58 -27.75 -24.26
C GLU A 471 11.52 -27.33 -25.74
N SER A 472 11.14 -26.08 -26.02
CA SER A 472 11.07 -25.57 -27.39
C SER A 472 12.43 -25.59 -28.08
N ARG A 473 12.47 -26.20 -29.27
CA ARG A 473 13.66 -26.24 -30.14
C ARG A 473 14.04 -24.87 -30.70
N LEU A 474 13.08 -23.95 -30.76
CA LEU A 474 13.26 -22.60 -31.30
C LEU A 474 13.82 -21.62 -30.27
N SER A 475 13.78 -21.96 -28.98
CA SER A 475 14.28 -21.12 -27.91
C SER A 475 15.81 -21.01 -27.98
N PRO A 476 16.39 -19.81 -27.91
CA PRO A 476 17.84 -19.64 -27.83
C PRO A 476 18.39 -20.21 -26.53
N GLU A 477 19.67 -20.60 -26.53
CA GLU A 477 20.28 -21.32 -25.40
C GLU A 477 20.25 -20.53 -24.08
N TRP A 478 20.46 -19.21 -24.15
CA TRP A 478 20.38 -18.35 -22.98
C TRP A 478 18.97 -18.34 -22.34
N LEU A 479 17.91 -18.52 -23.14
CA LEU A 479 16.54 -18.58 -22.65
C LEU A 479 16.25 -19.93 -22.00
N LYS A 480 16.77 -21.03 -22.56
CA LYS A 480 16.66 -22.37 -21.96
C LYS A 480 17.34 -22.43 -20.59
N ASN A 481 18.52 -21.85 -20.47
CA ASN A 481 19.24 -21.74 -19.20
C ASN A 481 18.45 -20.92 -18.17
N ALA A 482 17.83 -19.80 -18.57
CA ALA A 482 16.96 -19.04 -17.70
C ALA A 482 15.73 -19.85 -17.27
N ALA A 483 15.09 -20.56 -18.22
CA ALA A 483 13.94 -21.41 -17.95
C ALA A 483 14.26 -22.57 -17.00
N GLU A 484 15.47 -23.14 -17.03
CA GLU A 484 15.90 -24.17 -16.08
C GLU A 484 15.97 -23.63 -14.64
N GLU A 485 16.58 -22.45 -14.43
CA GLU A 485 16.65 -21.82 -13.11
C GLU A 485 15.24 -21.44 -12.59
N MET A 486 14.41 -20.89 -13.47
CA MET A 486 13.00 -20.59 -13.18
C MET A 486 12.23 -21.85 -12.76
N ALA A 487 12.41 -22.97 -13.47
CA ALA A 487 11.74 -24.23 -13.18
C ALA A 487 12.13 -24.78 -11.81
N LYS A 488 13.39 -24.62 -11.37
CA LYS A 488 13.83 -25.02 -10.03
C LYS A 488 13.06 -24.27 -8.93
N LYS A 489 12.89 -22.95 -9.08
CA LYS A 489 12.13 -22.12 -8.13
C LYS A 489 10.63 -22.43 -8.16
N ALA A 490 10.06 -22.64 -9.35
CA ALA A 490 8.66 -23.03 -9.50
C ALA A 490 8.36 -24.38 -8.80
N ARG A 491 9.18 -25.41 -9.05
CA ARG A 491 9.06 -26.72 -8.39
C ARG A 491 9.23 -26.62 -6.86
N SER A 492 10.22 -25.85 -6.40
CA SER A 492 10.44 -25.65 -4.96
C SER A 492 9.22 -25.06 -4.25
N TYR A 493 8.55 -24.10 -4.89
CA TYR A 493 7.32 -23.51 -4.36
C TYR A 493 6.16 -24.50 -4.34
N ILE A 494 5.92 -25.22 -5.45
CA ILE A 494 4.86 -26.24 -5.53
C ILE A 494 5.04 -27.28 -4.41
N ASN A 495 6.26 -27.78 -4.21
CA ASN A 495 6.55 -28.76 -3.17
C ASN A 495 6.29 -28.26 -1.75
N GLN A 496 6.41 -26.95 -1.50
CA GLN A 496 6.17 -26.35 -0.19
C GLN A 496 4.71 -26.00 0.05
N VAL A 497 3.97 -25.64 -1.00
CA VAL A 497 2.58 -25.17 -0.89
C VAL A 497 1.57 -26.30 -0.99
N CYS A 498 1.87 -27.40 -1.69
CA CYS A 498 0.95 -28.52 -1.84
C CYS A 498 0.76 -29.29 -0.53
N ASN A 499 -0.39 -29.11 0.10
CA ASN A 499 -0.81 -29.81 1.30
C ASN A 499 -2.34 -29.85 1.38
N VAL A 500 -2.86 -30.59 2.35
CA VAL A 500 -4.31 -30.75 2.51
C VAL A 500 -5.04 -29.42 2.75
N PHE A 501 -4.43 -28.43 3.42
CA PHE A 501 -5.09 -27.14 3.65
C PHE A 501 -5.23 -26.36 2.35
N THR A 502 -4.18 -26.30 1.54
CA THR A 502 -4.23 -25.63 0.24
C THR A 502 -5.19 -26.34 -0.70
N TYR A 503 -5.28 -27.67 -0.65
CA TYR A 503 -6.32 -28.44 -1.33
C TYR A 503 -7.73 -28.04 -0.86
N MET A 504 -7.98 -28.00 0.46
CA MET A 504 -9.26 -27.56 1.02
C MET A 504 -9.63 -26.15 0.55
N THR A 505 -8.68 -25.20 0.55
CA THR A 505 -8.93 -23.85 0.01
C THR A 505 -9.28 -23.86 -1.48
N ALA A 506 -8.62 -24.72 -2.27
CA ALA A 506 -8.83 -24.79 -3.71
C ALA A 506 -10.20 -25.36 -4.07
N ILE A 507 -10.61 -26.45 -3.43
CA ILE A 507 -11.93 -27.05 -3.71
C ILE A 507 -13.08 -26.15 -3.23
N LEU A 508 -12.88 -25.36 -2.18
CA LEU A 508 -13.88 -24.42 -1.66
C LEU A 508 -14.02 -23.15 -2.53
N ASP A 509 -13.12 -22.92 -3.47
CA ASP A 509 -13.31 -21.88 -4.48
C ASP A 509 -14.22 -22.42 -5.59
N PRO A 510 -15.47 -21.91 -5.72
CA PRO A 510 -16.44 -22.46 -6.64
C PRO A 510 -16.02 -22.31 -8.10
N ARG A 511 -15.06 -21.43 -8.42
CA ARG A 511 -14.59 -21.16 -9.78
C ARG A 511 -13.64 -22.22 -10.30
N ILE A 512 -12.83 -22.81 -9.42
CA ILE A 512 -11.72 -23.70 -9.80
C ILE A 512 -11.88 -25.14 -9.29
N LYS A 513 -12.89 -25.43 -8.46
CA LYS A 513 -13.16 -26.79 -7.99
C LYS A 513 -13.22 -27.79 -9.16
N GLY A 514 -12.79 -29.03 -8.92
CA GLY A 514 -12.75 -30.06 -9.95
C GLY A 514 -11.52 -29.92 -10.85
N ASP A 515 -11.74 -29.89 -12.16
CA ASP A 515 -10.68 -30.04 -13.18
C ASP A 515 -9.66 -28.89 -13.25
N LEU A 516 -9.92 -27.74 -12.60
CA LEU A 516 -8.98 -26.61 -12.57
C LEU A 516 -8.09 -26.60 -11.31
N VAL A 517 -8.26 -27.56 -10.39
CA VAL A 517 -7.33 -27.77 -9.29
C VAL A 517 -6.05 -28.39 -9.88
N PRO A 518 -4.86 -27.81 -9.69
CA PRO A 518 -3.62 -28.35 -10.25
C PRO A 518 -3.42 -29.83 -9.90
N ASP A 519 -2.98 -30.63 -10.87
CA ASP A 519 -2.78 -32.08 -10.69
C ASP A 519 -1.82 -32.40 -9.54
N SER A 520 -0.83 -31.54 -9.31
CA SER A 520 0.12 -31.64 -8.18
C SER A 520 -0.55 -31.56 -6.80
N LEU A 521 -1.77 -31.01 -6.73
CA LEU A 521 -2.58 -30.88 -5.53
C LEU A 521 -3.80 -31.82 -5.57
N ASN A 522 -4.27 -32.23 -6.74
CA ASN A 522 -5.49 -33.00 -6.91
C ASN A 522 -5.25 -34.51 -6.65
N SER A 523 -5.19 -34.91 -5.38
CA SER A 523 -5.02 -36.32 -4.97
C SER A 523 -6.26 -36.86 -4.23
N GLU A 524 -6.59 -38.14 -4.44
CA GLU A 524 -7.68 -38.81 -3.72
C GLU A 524 -7.47 -38.77 -2.20
N ASN A 525 -6.20 -38.89 -1.75
CA ASN A 525 -5.84 -38.80 -0.34
C ASN A 525 -6.26 -37.45 0.28
N PHE A 526 -5.98 -36.33 -0.39
CA PHE A 526 -6.38 -35.02 0.11
C PHE A 526 -7.89 -34.82 0.11
N LEU A 527 -8.61 -35.42 -0.84
CA LEU A 527 -10.08 -35.40 -0.83
C LEU A 527 -10.64 -36.12 0.41
N ASP A 528 -10.10 -37.29 0.75
CA ASP A 528 -10.54 -38.05 1.91
C ASP A 528 -10.16 -37.36 3.24
N GLU A 529 -8.97 -36.74 3.30
CA GLU A 529 -8.60 -35.90 4.43
C GLU A 529 -9.49 -34.65 4.56
N ALA A 530 -9.86 -34.01 3.45
CA ALA A 530 -10.79 -32.88 3.42
C ALA A 530 -12.19 -33.28 3.91
N ARG A 531 -12.71 -34.43 3.46
CA ARG A 531 -13.96 -35.01 3.98
C ARG A 531 -13.87 -35.29 5.47
N THR A 532 -12.78 -35.91 5.92
CA THR A 532 -12.56 -36.21 7.35
C THR A 532 -12.52 -34.91 8.17
N HIS A 533 -11.84 -33.88 7.68
CA HIS A 533 -11.77 -32.57 8.32
C HIS A 533 -13.14 -31.90 8.40
N PHE A 534 -13.92 -31.93 7.30
CA PHE A 534 -15.28 -31.41 7.24
C PHE A 534 -16.19 -32.12 8.25
N MET A 535 -16.18 -33.45 8.27
CA MET A 535 -17.00 -34.25 9.17
C MET A 535 -16.62 -34.03 10.64
N ARG A 536 -15.32 -33.96 10.95
CA ARG A 536 -14.85 -33.79 12.34
C ARG A 536 -15.15 -32.40 12.91
N ASN A 537 -14.95 -31.34 12.13
CA ASN A 537 -14.93 -29.98 12.66
C ASN A 537 -16.21 -29.18 12.36
N TYR A 538 -17.00 -29.55 11.35
CA TYR A 538 -18.15 -28.75 10.90
C TYR A 538 -19.48 -29.52 10.90
N SER A 539 -19.49 -30.85 11.13
CA SER A 539 -20.74 -31.62 11.09
C SER A 539 -21.59 -31.57 12.36
N THR A 540 -21.04 -31.10 13.49
CA THR A 540 -21.78 -30.98 14.75
C THR A 540 -22.76 -29.81 14.73
N SER A 541 -24.00 -30.07 15.16
CA SER A 541 -25.19 -29.21 15.11
C SER A 541 -25.19 -27.99 16.05
N HIS A 542 -24.02 -27.41 16.38
CA HIS A 542 -23.94 -26.14 17.11
C HIS A 542 -24.15 -24.94 16.18
N PHE A 543 -25.28 -24.93 15.45
CA PHE A 543 -25.83 -23.70 14.89
C PHE A 543 -26.74 -23.09 15.95
N SER A 544 -26.15 -22.28 16.85
CA SER A 544 -26.93 -21.30 17.60
C SER A 544 -27.41 -20.27 16.59
N SER A 545 -28.72 -20.22 16.35
CA SER A 545 -29.33 -19.09 15.66
C SER A 545 -28.93 -17.82 16.41
N MET A 546 -28.11 -16.96 15.80
CA MET A 546 -27.97 -15.58 16.26
C MET A 546 -29.28 -14.84 15.96
N SER A 547 -30.29 -15.12 16.78
CA SER A 547 -31.43 -14.24 17.02
C SER A 547 -31.21 -13.62 18.39
N SER A 548 -30.69 -12.40 18.37
CA SER A 548 -30.84 -11.35 19.39
C SER A 548 -30.98 -11.82 20.85
N GLY A 549 -29.88 -11.77 21.60
CA GLY A 549 -29.90 -11.79 23.06
C GLY A 549 -30.54 -10.51 23.61
N TYR A 550 -31.87 -10.49 23.71
CA TYR A 550 -32.58 -9.70 24.70
C TYR A 550 -32.92 -10.61 25.87
N ASN A 551 -32.43 -10.21 27.03
CA ASN A 551 -32.81 -10.60 28.39
C ASN A 551 -33.82 -11.73 28.54
N ALA A 552 -33.41 -12.76 29.28
CA ALA A 552 -34.30 -13.71 29.94
C ALA A 552 -35.31 -12.94 30.83
N GLN A 553 -36.49 -12.71 30.28
CA GLN A 553 -37.73 -12.63 31.03
C GLN A 553 -38.66 -13.68 30.42
N GLU A 554 -39.09 -14.60 31.27
CA GLU A 554 -40.10 -15.60 31.00
C GLU A 554 -41.35 -14.92 30.42
N ILE A 555 -41.58 -15.12 29.13
CA ILE A 555 -42.89 -14.95 28.51
C ILE A 555 -43.18 -16.26 27.80
N GLU A 556 -44.11 -17.02 28.38
CA GLU A 556 -44.82 -18.09 27.71
C GLU A 556 -45.49 -17.52 26.46
N ASP A 557 -44.95 -17.81 25.27
CA ASP A 557 -45.72 -17.71 24.03
C ASP A 557 -45.61 -19.02 23.26
N GLY A 558 -46.74 -19.72 23.23
CA GLY A 558 -46.90 -21.06 22.68
C GLY A 558 -46.88 -21.03 21.16
N GLY A 559 -45.70 -21.26 20.58
CA GLY A 559 -45.57 -21.67 19.19
C GLY A 559 -46.01 -23.13 19.01
N SER A 560 -47.28 -23.34 18.67
CA SER A 560 -47.81 -24.64 18.25
C SER A 560 -47.06 -25.13 17.00
N PHE A 561 -46.01 -25.93 17.16
CA PHE A 561 -45.44 -26.69 16.04
C PHE A 561 -46.52 -27.59 15.46
N SER A 562 -46.74 -27.49 14.15
CA SER A 562 -47.65 -28.41 13.45
C SER A 562 -47.18 -29.85 13.64
N PHE A 563 -48.09 -30.80 13.85
CA PHE A 563 -47.77 -32.24 13.83
C PHE A 563 -47.06 -32.64 12.52
N ALA A 564 -47.35 -31.95 11.42
CA ALA A 564 -46.63 -32.13 10.15
C ALA A 564 -45.15 -31.72 10.24
N GLU A 565 -44.83 -30.68 11.01
CA GLU A 565 -43.45 -30.26 11.28
C GLU A 565 -42.72 -31.26 12.18
N GLU A 566 -43.39 -31.86 13.16
CA GLU A 566 -42.82 -32.94 13.98
C GLU A 566 -42.53 -34.20 13.14
N ILE A 567 -43.48 -34.61 12.28
CA ILE A 567 -43.27 -35.69 11.31
C ILE A 567 -42.11 -35.35 10.36
N ALA A 568 -42.06 -34.12 9.84
CA ALA A 568 -40.99 -33.67 8.95
C ALA A 568 -39.63 -33.71 9.65
N ARG A 569 -39.53 -33.26 10.90
CA ARG A 569 -38.29 -33.35 11.70
C ARG A 569 -37.89 -34.79 11.94
N LYS A 570 -38.84 -35.68 12.28
CA LYS A 570 -38.56 -37.12 12.50
C LYS A 570 -38.08 -37.81 11.23
N LYS A 571 -38.73 -37.56 10.08
CA LYS A 571 -38.30 -38.07 8.76
C LYS A 571 -36.96 -37.47 8.31
N ARG A 572 -36.71 -36.18 8.56
CA ARG A 572 -35.42 -35.54 8.22
C ARG A 572 -34.26 -36.07 9.07
N ARG A 573 -34.47 -36.37 10.35
CA ARG A 573 -33.43 -37.04 11.18
C ARG A 573 -33.08 -38.42 10.64
N ILE A 574 -34.07 -39.20 10.18
CA ILE A 574 -33.84 -40.50 9.54
C ILE A 574 -33.11 -40.32 8.20
N SER A 575 -33.53 -39.36 7.37
CA SER A 575 -32.89 -39.05 6.09
C SER A 575 -31.46 -38.51 6.22
N MET A 576 -31.15 -37.78 7.30
CA MET A 576 -29.79 -37.27 7.55
C MET A 576 -28.76 -38.39 7.71
N SER A 577 -29.18 -39.61 8.08
CA SER A 577 -28.29 -40.77 8.12
C SER A 577 -27.90 -41.32 6.75
N PHE A 578 -28.65 -40.97 5.69
CA PHE A 578 -28.42 -41.39 4.30
C PHE A 578 -28.12 -40.22 3.34
N ALA A 579 -28.13 -38.98 3.84
CA ALA A 579 -27.85 -37.81 3.02
C ALA A 579 -26.36 -37.77 2.68
N THR A 580 -26.03 -37.68 1.39
CA THR A 580 -24.69 -37.29 0.92
C THR A 580 -24.30 -36.02 1.67
N ASP A 581 -23.08 -35.98 2.19
CA ASP A 581 -22.59 -34.81 2.91
C ASP A 581 -22.56 -33.58 1.97
N GLU A 582 -22.62 -32.38 2.56
CA GLU A 582 -22.68 -31.12 1.81
C GLU A 582 -21.49 -30.94 0.87
N LEU A 583 -20.30 -31.43 1.25
CA LEU A 583 -19.10 -31.33 0.42
C LEU A 583 -19.25 -32.20 -0.82
N THR A 584 -19.71 -33.44 -0.69
CA THR A 584 -19.98 -34.32 -1.85
C THR A 584 -21.03 -33.71 -2.78
N GLN A 585 -22.10 -33.12 -2.25
CA GLN A 585 -23.11 -32.45 -3.07
C GLN A 585 -22.51 -31.24 -3.82
N TYR A 586 -21.76 -30.39 -3.13
CA TYR A 586 -21.13 -29.21 -3.73
C TYR A 586 -20.11 -29.55 -4.81
N LEU A 587 -19.28 -30.58 -4.60
CA LEU A 587 -18.27 -31.01 -5.58
C LEU A 587 -18.88 -31.68 -6.81
N SER A 588 -20.11 -32.20 -6.72
CA SER A 588 -20.83 -32.76 -7.88
C SER A 588 -21.39 -31.69 -8.82
N GLU A 589 -21.45 -30.43 -8.40
CA GLU A 589 -21.93 -29.34 -9.23
C GLU A 589 -20.85 -28.75 -10.13
N ALA A 590 -21.26 -28.24 -11.29
CA ALA A 590 -20.38 -27.53 -12.20
C ALA A 590 -19.66 -26.34 -11.50
N PRO A 591 -18.41 -26.02 -11.90
CA PRO A 591 -17.73 -24.83 -11.45
C PRO A 591 -18.48 -23.54 -11.82
N ALA A 592 -18.38 -22.53 -10.97
CA ALA A 592 -18.84 -21.18 -11.25
C ALA A 592 -17.95 -20.52 -12.33
N PRO A 593 -18.47 -19.54 -13.10
CA PRO A 593 -17.64 -18.79 -14.04
C PRO A 593 -16.47 -18.10 -13.34
N ILE A 594 -15.28 -18.05 -13.97
CA ILE A 594 -14.09 -17.38 -13.42
C ILE A 594 -14.34 -15.92 -12.96
N PRO A 595 -15.14 -15.09 -13.65
CA PRO A 595 -15.43 -13.73 -13.21
C PRO A 595 -16.36 -13.62 -11.98
N ALA A 596 -16.91 -14.74 -11.49
CA ALA A 596 -17.83 -14.74 -10.36
C ALA A 596 -17.15 -14.28 -9.07
N ASP A 597 -17.90 -13.56 -8.24
CA ASP A 597 -17.46 -13.20 -6.89
C ASP A 597 -17.64 -14.40 -5.96
N VAL A 598 -16.53 -14.94 -5.44
CA VAL A 598 -16.53 -16.15 -4.60
C VAL A 598 -17.32 -15.94 -3.32
N LEU A 599 -17.20 -14.78 -2.69
CA LEU A 599 -17.83 -14.52 -1.40
C LEU A 599 -19.33 -14.30 -1.59
N GLU A 600 -19.74 -13.60 -2.64
CA GLU A 600 -21.16 -13.47 -2.97
C GLU A 600 -21.77 -14.83 -3.36
N TRP A 601 -21.04 -15.67 -4.09
CA TRP A 601 -21.50 -17.02 -4.43
C TRP A 601 -21.78 -17.84 -3.16
N TRP A 602 -20.86 -17.82 -2.19
CA TRP A 602 -21.06 -18.53 -0.94
C TRP A 602 -22.13 -17.88 -0.06
N LYS A 603 -22.27 -16.56 -0.06
CA LYS A 603 -23.36 -15.86 0.63
C LYS A 603 -24.72 -16.36 0.17
N VAL A 604 -24.94 -16.40 -1.15
CA VAL A 604 -26.19 -16.88 -1.76
C VAL A 604 -26.42 -18.37 -1.47
N ASN A 605 -25.36 -19.19 -1.51
CA ASN A 605 -25.46 -20.64 -1.33
C ASN A 605 -25.32 -21.11 0.14
N SER A 606 -25.09 -20.20 1.09
CA SER A 606 -24.94 -20.53 2.51
C SER A 606 -26.16 -21.24 3.10
N THR A 607 -27.36 -20.94 2.60
CA THR A 607 -28.60 -21.63 3.00
C THR A 607 -28.70 -23.06 2.48
N ARG A 608 -28.10 -23.34 1.33
CA ARG A 608 -28.02 -24.68 0.72
C ARG A 608 -26.90 -25.52 1.36
N TYR A 609 -25.83 -24.85 1.78
CA TYR A 609 -24.63 -25.46 2.35
C TYR A 609 -24.27 -24.87 3.72
N PRO A 610 -25.15 -24.98 4.73
CA PRO A 610 -25.00 -24.26 5.98
C PRO A 610 -23.72 -24.61 6.73
N ARG A 611 -23.28 -25.88 6.72
CA ARG A 611 -22.07 -26.30 7.42
C ARG A 611 -20.82 -26.06 6.58
N LEU A 612 -20.88 -26.38 5.29
CA LEU A 612 -19.75 -26.20 4.38
C LEU A 612 -19.42 -24.71 4.19
N SER A 613 -20.41 -23.83 4.24
CA SER A 613 -20.19 -22.39 4.19
C SER A 613 -19.38 -21.85 5.39
N VAL A 614 -19.46 -22.49 6.56
CA VAL A 614 -18.62 -22.14 7.72
C VAL A 614 -17.17 -22.53 7.44
N MET A 615 -16.95 -23.73 6.88
CA MET A 615 -15.62 -24.14 6.42
C MET A 615 -15.09 -23.21 5.31
N ALA A 616 -15.94 -22.78 4.38
CA ALA A 616 -15.58 -21.82 3.35
C ALA A 616 -15.11 -20.48 3.94
N ARG A 617 -15.80 -19.94 4.96
CA ARG A 617 -15.37 -18.71 5.66
C ARG A 617 -14.00 -18.84 6.31
N ASP A 618 -13.69 -20.01 6.89
CA ASP A 618 -12.41 -20.26 7.54
C ASP A 618 -11.26 -20.37 6.52
N PHE A 619 -11.46 -21.16 5.46
CA PHE A 619 -10.40 -21.54 4.52
C PHE A 619 -10.21 -20.54 3.37
N LEU A 620 -11.25 -19.86 2.90
CA LEU A 620 -11.11 -18.86 1.83
C LEU A 620 -10.45 -17.57 2.32
N ALA A 621 -10.35 -17.36 3.64
CA ALA A 621 -9.61 -16.25 4.21
C ALA A 621 -8.08 -16.42 4.12
N VAL A 622 -7.60 -17.65 3.91
CA VAL A 622 -6.16 -17.99 3.82
C VAL A 622 -5.57 -17.32 2.57
N GLN A 623 -4.55 -16.48 2.73
CA GLN A 623 -3.96 -15.71 1.63
C GLN A 623 -2.75 -16.36 1.01
N ALA A 624 -2.64 -16.28 -0.32
CA ALA A 624 -1.47 -16.78 -1.04
C ALA A 624 -0.25 -15.86 -0.98
N THR A 625 -0.44 -14.59 -0.60
CA THR A 625 0.60 -13.58 -0.62
C THR A 625 0.74 -12.93 0.76
N SER A 626 1.99 -12.75 1.21
CA SER A 626 2.27 -12.05 2.47
C SER A 626 2.33 -10.53 2.31
N VAL A 627 2.52 -10.07 1.08
CA VAL A 627 2.61 -8.67 0.67
C VAL A 627 1.51 -8.39 -0.36
N VAL A 628 1.09 -7.12 -0.48
CA VAL A 628 0.21 -6.70 -1.57
C VAL A 628 0.98 -6.82 -2.89
N PRO A 629 0.52 -7.61 -3.87
CA PRO A 629 1.27 -7.92 -5.09
C PRO A 629 1.76 -6.69 -5.87
N GLU A 630 0.98 -5.60 -5.89
CA GLU A 630 1.35 -4.34 -6.52
C GLU A 630 2.57 -3.68 -5.87
N GLU A 631 2.77 -3.87 -4.56
CA GLU A 631 3.97 -3.38 -3.86
C GLU A 631 5.22 -4.11 -4.34
N LEU A 632 5.09 -5.30 -4.93
CA LEU A 632 6.22 -6.08 -5.42
C LEU A 632 6.45 -5.83 -6.92
N PHE A 633 5.38 -5.92 -7.72
CA PHE A 633 5.47 -5.94 -9.17
C PHE A 633 5.41 -4.57 -9.85
N CYS A 634 4.86 -3.54 -9.19
CA CYS A 634 4.55 -2.24 -9.79
C CYS A 634 5.26 -1.07 -9.09
N GLY A 635 5.38 0.08 -9.77
CA GLY A 635 6.01 1.29 -9.21
C GLY A 635 5.38 1.84 -7.92
N LYS A 636 4.14 1.45 -7.60
CA LYS A 636 3.52 1.72 -6.28
C LYS A 636 4.38 1.23 -5.11
N GLY A 637 5.12 0.13 -5.30
CA GLY A 637 6.06 -0.38 -4.31
C GLY A 637 7.19 0.59 -3.99
N ASP A 638 7.61 1.42 -4.94
CA ASP A 638 8.72 2.36 -4.76
C ASP A 638 8.35 3.48 -3.78
N GLU A 639 7.10 3.96 -3.84
CA GLU A 639 6.56 4.92 -2.88
C GLU A 639 6.46 4.33 -1.47
N ILE A 640 6.01 3.07 -1.37
CA ILE A 640 5.83 2.37 -0.09
C ILE A 640 7.18 2.04 0.54
N ASP A 641 8.15 1.58 -0.24
CA ASP A 641 9.51 1.34 0.23
C ASP A 641 10.15 2.64 0.69
N LYS A 642 10.01 3.74 -0.06
CA LYS A 642 10.46 5.07 0.37
C LYS A 642 9.84 5.47 1.71
N GLN A 643 8.54 5.28 1.89
CA GLN A 643 7.87 5.53 3.18
C GLN A 643 8.45 4.64 4.28
N ARG A 644 8.50 3.31 4.10
CA ARG A 644 8.99 2.35 5.09
C ARG A 644 10.46 2.60 5.48
N ILE A 645 11.28 3.02 4.53
CA ILE A 645 12.70 3.32 4.75
C ILE A 645 12.86 4.62 5.54
N CYS A 646 12.11 5.67 5.21
CA CYS A 646 12.24 7.00 5.81
C CYS A 646 11.50 7.21 7.14
N MET A 647 10.64 6.28 7.55
CA MET A 647 9.90 6.41 8.81
C MET A 647 10.80 6.13 10.03
N PRO A 648 10.87 7.07 11.01
CA PRO A 648 11.62 6.87 12.25
C PRO A 648 11.08 5.69 13.06
N HIS A 649 11.97 4.95 13.73
CA HIS A 649 11.56 3.74 14.43
C HIS A 649 10.50 3.99 15.51
N ASP A 650 10.63 5.08 16.26
CA ASP A 650 9.76 5.45 17.38
C ASP A 650 8.30 5.70 17.00
N SER A 651 8.00 6.00 15.74
CA SER A 651 6.64 6.34 15.28
C SER A 651 6.06 5.32 14.30
N THR A 652 6.92 4.47 13.71
CA THR A 652 6.56 3.51 12.65
C THR A 652 5.39 2.60 13.07
N GLN A 653 5.47 2.00 14.27
CA GLN A 653 4.44 1.07 14.74
C GLN A 653 3.08 1.76 14.91
N ALA A 654 3.04 2.86 15.67
CA ALA A 654 1.82 3.60 15.93
C ALA A 654 1.17 4.10 14.64
N ILE A 655 1.94 4.76 13.76
CA ILE A 655 1.40 5.37 12.53
C ILE A 655 0.86 4.31 11.58
N LEU A 656 1.60 3.24 11.30
CA LEU A 656 1.17 2.23 10.33
C LEU A 656 -0.03 1.42 10.84
N CYS A 657 -0.03 1.05 12.12
CA CYS A 657 -1.17 0.34 12.72
C CYS A 657 -2.42 1.21 12.75
N ILE A 658 -2.33 2.44 13.28
CA ILE A 658 -3.49 3.34 13.34
C ILE A 658 -4.03 3.63 11.93
N LYS A 659 -3.14 3.84 10.94
CA LYS A 659 -3.55 4.03 9.54
C LYS A 659 -4.37 2.83 9.03
N SER A 660 -3.89 1.61 9.24
CA SER A 660 -4.62 0.39 8.87
C SER A 660 -5.96 0.28 9.58
N TRP A 661 -6.02 0.60 10.88
CA TRP A 661 -7.24 0.51 11.68
C TRP A 661 -8.30 1.53 11.25
N ILE A 662 -7.90 2.76 10.92
CA ILE A 662 -8.82 3.77 10.39
C ILE A 662 -9.41 3.32 9.04
N GLN A 663 -8.59 2.70 8.18
CA GLN A 663 -9.02 2.25 6.85
C GLN A 663 -10.10 1.16 6.89
N VAL A 664 -10.11 0.31 7.92
CA VAL A 664 -11.16 -0.71 8.12
C VAL A 664 -12.35 -0.19 8.95
N GLY A 665 -12.34 1.08 9.35
CA GLY A 665 -13.43 1.71 10.11
C GLY A 665 -13.34 1.61 11.63
N VAL A 666 -12.19 1.24 12.21
CA VAL A 666 -11.99 1.35 13.67
C VAL A 666 -12.00 2.83 14.05
N LYS A 667 -12.81 3.16 15.05
CA LYS A 667 -13.00 4.52 15.55
C LYS A 667 -11.70 5.08 16.12
N PHE A 668 -11.39 6.32 15.76
CA PHE A 668 -10.20 7.00 16.26
C PHE A 668 -10.42 7.39 17.72
N LYS A 669 -9.66 6.80 18.64
CA LYS A 669 -9.80 7.07 20.09
C LYS A 669 -8.50 7.53 20.72
N PHE A 670 -8.63 8.49 21.63
CA PHE A 670 -7.59 8.89 22.56
C PHE A 670 -8.10 8.69 23.98
N LYS A 671 -7.47 7.80 24.75
CA LYS A 671 -8.00 7.29 26.02
C LYS A 671 -9.41 6.69 25.80
N SER A 672 -10.42 7.22 26.47
CA SER A 672 -11.82 6.82 26.33
C SER A 672 -12.61 7.70 25.35
N THR A 673 -11.98 8.72 24.76
CA THR A 673 -12.67 9.72 23.93
C THR A 673 -12.50 9.39 22.46
N GLU A 674 -13.62 9.23 21.75
CA GLU A 674 -13.64 9.17 20.28
C GLU A 674 -13.42 10.57 19.70
N ILE A 675 -12.44 10.71 18.80
CA ILE A 675 -12.14 11.96 18.10
C ILE A 675 -12.92 11.97 16.79
N ASP A 676 -14.07 12.63 16.81
CA ASP A 676 -14.91 12.84 15.63
C ASP A 676 -14.39 14.02 14.80
N TYR A 677 -13.62 13.70 13.77
CA TYR A 677 -13.05 14.66 12.85
C TYR A 677 -14.08 15.44 12.02
N GLU A 678 -15.24 14.85 11.71
CA GLU A 678 -16.30 15.57 11.01
C GLU A 678 -16.90 16.64 11.91
N ARG A 679 -17.10 16.31 13.19
CA ARG A 679 -17.55 17.27 14.19
C ARG A 679 -16.54 18.40 14.39
N LEU A 680 -15.24 18.09 14.42
CA LEU A 680 -14.19 19.12 14.49
C LEU A 680 -14.30 20.11 13.31
N MET A 681 -14.51 19.61 12.09
CA MET A 681 -14.68 20.45 10.89
C MET A 681 -15.97 21.28 10.94
N LYS A 682 -17.09 20.70 11.39
CA LYS A 682 -18.38 21.41 11.52
C LYS A 682 -18.30 22.54 12.54
N LEU A 683 -17.62 22.32 13.68
CA LEU A 683 -17.42 23.35 14.70
C LEU A 683 -16.58 24.53 14.17
N ALA A 684 -15.56 24.25 13.36
CA ALA A 684 -14.78 25.30 12.70
C ALA A 684 -15.61 26.13 11.71
N ALA A 685 -16.46 25.48 10.91
CA ALA A 685 -17.34 26.17 9.96
C ALA A 685 -18.42 27.02 10.66
N ALA A 686 -18.98 26.54 11.76
CA ALA A 686 -19.98 27.28 12.54
C ALA A 686 -19.39 28.56 13.16
N ALA A 687 -18.16 28.48 13.68
CA ALA A 687 -17.44 29.64 14.21
C ALA A 687 -17.21 30.72 13.13
N ALA A 688 -16.93 30.31 11.89
CA ALA A 688 -16.78 31.23 10.76
C ALA A 688 -18.12 31.84 10.28
N ALA A 689 -19.24 31.12 10.39
CA ALA A 689 -20.54 31.61 9.97
C ALA A 689 -21.08 32.73 10.89
N THR A 690 -20.76 32.68 12.18
CA THR A 690 -21.12 33.75 13.14
C THR A 690 -20.39 35.08 12.89
N ASP A 691 -19.25 35.08 12.19
CA ASP A 691 -18.50 36.30 11.87
C ASP A 691 -19.07 37.08 10.67
N ASN A 692 -19.96 36.48 9.87
CA ASN A 692 -20.47 37.08 8.63
C ASN A 692 -21.89 37.68 8.72
N SER A 693 -22.48 37.79 9.92
CA SER A 693 -23.74 38.53 10.09
C SER A 693 -23.47 40.02 10.25
N PRO A 694 -23.95 40.90 9.34
CA PRO A 694 -23.78 42.34 9.50
C PRO A 694 -24.66 42.79 10.67
N SER A 695 -24.05 43.37 11.70
CA SER A 695 -24.77 44.07 12.77
C SER A 695 -25.56 45.22 12.14
N SER A 696 -26.86 45.02 11.89
CA SER A 696 -27.77 46.08 11.50
C SER A 696 -28.01 47.00 12.69
N SER A 697 -27.13 47.97 12.88
CA SER A 697 -27.47 49.19 13.57
C SER A 697 -28.33 50.02 12.62
N ASP A 698 -29.65 50.06 12.82
CA ASP A 698 -30.42 51.16 12.31
C ASP A 698 -31.49 51.68 13.26
N LYS A 699 -31.53 53.00 13.28
CA LYS A 699 -32.22 53.95 14.14
C LYS A 699 -33.75 53.94 13.96
N LYS A 700 -34.42 54.54 14.96
CA LYS A 700 -35.80 55.10 15.02
C LYS A 700 -36.85 54.12 15.54
N GLN A 701 -37.80 54.50 16.40
CA GLN A 701 -38.17 55.76 17.04
C GLN A 701 -39.10 55.42 18.23
N LYS A 702 -39.43 56.45 19.03
CA LYS A 702 -40.64 56.58 19.87
C LYS A 702 -41.76 55.56 19.67
#